data_AF-A0A450S5T1-F1
#
_entry.id   AF-A0A450S5T1-F1
#
_cell.length_a   1.000
_cell.length_b   1.000
_cell.length_c   1.000
_cell.angle_alpha   90.00
_cell.angle_beta   90.00
_cell.angle_gamma   90.00
#
_symmetry.space_group_name_H-M   'P 1'
#
loop_
_entity.id
_entity.type
_entity.pdbx_description
1 polymer ?
#
loop_
_entity_poly.entity_id
_entity_poly.type
_entity_poly.pdbx_seq_one_letter_code
_entity_poly.pdbx_strand_id
1 'polypeptide(L)'
;MHSGFSVLPGSRIYFLRLPSRNPVITFSEIDFTATEIMHRFRTILIGCLLVFGLAIGALHARDRGVARVIIQDKQGQQVGLYRESHALVIGVSGYDNGWPKLPGARQDIEAVARALTDNGFHVETVLDPASDQLQQAFEKFIRRHGRKPENRLLFYFAGHGHTVTPKWGGDPMGYIVPRDAPNPSQDEVGFKDLALPMQRIQEYALGIDAKHALFLFDSCFSGSLFAINRAVSEHISAKTAKPVRQFITAGTDQETVPDKSIFRRQFVAALAGEGDVNEDGYLTGAELGEFLQEKVVNYSRGSQHPQYGKIRNPHLDKGDFVFVLEKEPPLRVAGGPPSADPAMEREFWHTVQSKDSVAMYRAYLERYPSGHFAPLAEIRIEELMGSQAGNQRPSSRQGMPGPSAKDGNTPMPGPSARDGKNQPTTARLIVRSNVSGDKVTIDGKAMGATGPKPHTLPPGEHEIRVEKEGFKAFEAKIHLVAGGEETIRARLEREVPSHGQGFRDRLRDGSLGPEMISIPDGCFQMGSPDSEKDRDSDERRHRVCVEGFALGKTEVTFAEYDRFARATGRKQPDDEGWGRGKRPVINVRWKDATAYAEWLSGQTGKQYRLPTEAEWEYAARAGTETPFSTGSCISTSQANYNGNADYANCGAKTGVYRRKTVPAGLLPANPWGLHEIHGNVWEWTCSLYKGNYDGSEKHCTSKGDDGGRAVRGGSWYFKPWWLRSANRSRIFPNDANVNIGFRLARDF
;
A
#
# COMPACT_ATOMS: atom_id res chain seq x y z
N MET A 1 56.34 59.85 21.78
CA MET A 1 56.65 60.63 23.00
C MET A 1 56.48 59.66 24.17
N HIS A 2 57.56 59.13 24.76
CA HIS A 2 58.44 59.77 25.75
C HIS A 2 57.74 60.06 27.11
N SER A 3 58.22 59.36 28.15
CA SER A 3 58.39 59.74 29.57
C SER A 3 57.27 60.50 30.32
N GLY A 4 56.91 60.12 31.56
CA GLY A 4 57.41 59.04 32.42
C GLY A 4 57.31 59.37 33.92
N PHE A 5 57.77 58.46 34.78
CA PHE A 5 57.89 58.58 36.26
C PHE A 5 56.53 58.61 37.03
N SER A 6 56.41 58.09 38.28
CA SER A 6 57.39 57.39 39.15
C SER A 6 56.72 56.56 40.28
N VAL A 7 57.37 55.44 40.67
CA VAL A 7 57.68 54.98 42.05
C VAL A 7 56.53 55.08 43.11
N LEU A 8 55.89 53.98 43.58
CA LEU A 8 56.35 52.98 44.58
C LEU A 8 56.67 53.55 45.99
N PRO A 9 56.72 52.74 47.07
CA PRO A 9 55.84 51.65 47.54
C PRO A 9 55.39 51.90 49.02
N GLY A 10 54.84 50.92 49.77
CA GLY A 10 54.45 51.21 51.18
C GLY A 10 53.89 50.14 52.14
N SER A 11 54.25 48.86 52.00
CA SER A 11 54.26 47.83 53.07
C SER A 11 53.35 47.88 54.33
N ARG A 12 52.54 46.81 54.48
CA ARG A 12 52.42 45.92 55.69
C ARG A 12 51.48 46.24 56.89
N ILE A 13 50.69 45.20 57.20
CA ILE A 13 50.47 44.57 58.55
C ILE A 13 49.25 44.99 59.44
N TYR A 14 48.14 44.26 59.21
CA TYR A 14 47.29 43.51 60.17
C TYR A 14 46.33 44.14 61.24
N PHE A 15 45.27 43.35 61.47
CA PHE A 15 44.40 43.16 62.66
C PHE A 15 43.37 44.23 63.14
N LEU A 16 42.11 44.02 62.72
CA LEU A 16 40.93 43.77 63.57
C LEU A 16 40.79 44.49 64.94
N ARG A 17 39.68 45.23 65.17
CA ARG A 17 38.41 44.70 65.78
C ARG A 17 37.46 45.77 66.39
N LEU A 18 36.32 46.06 65.71
CA LEU A 18 35.01 46.50 66.29
C LEU A 18 34.94 47.88 67.03
N PRO A 19 33.76 48.41 67.46
CA PRO A 19 32.46 48.50 66.75
C PRO A 19 31.66 49.85 66.92
N SER A 20 30.55 49.95 66.17
CA SER A 20 29.21 50.45 66.62
C SER A 20 28.71 51.90 66.33
N ARG A 21 27.37 51.95 66.14
CA ARG A 21 26.37 53.02 66.32
C ARG A 21 26.22 54.16 65.28
N ASN A 22 24.94 54.44 64.99
CA ASN A 22 24.40 55.55 64.18
C ASN A 22 24.29 56.84 65.04
N PRO A 23 23.88 57.98 64.44
CA PRO A 23 22.45 58.33 64.56
C PRO A 23 21.81 58.89 63.27
N VAL A 24 20.52 59.28 63.37
CA VAL A 24 19.62 59.73 62.30
C VAL A 24 19.37 61.24 62.41
N ILE A 25 19.15 61.94 61.28
CA ILE A 25 18.37 63.19 61.20
C ILE A 25 17.42 63.11 59.98
N THR A 26 16.22 63.68 60.11
CA THR A 26 15.13 63.72 59.11
C THR A 26 14.58 65.14 58.99
N PHE A 27 14.00 65.54 57.84
CA PHE A 27 12.64 66.14 57.74
C PHE A 27 12.26 66.53 56.29
N SER A 28 10.95 66.51 55.97
CA SER A 28 10.21 67.12 54.82
C SER A 28 10.71 66.81 53.39
N GLU A 29 9.90 66.27 52.46
CA GLU A 29 8.67 66.81 51.82
C GLU A 29 8.95 68.07 50.97
N ILE A 30 8.47 68.22 49.71
CA ILE A 30 7.47 67.42 48.96
C ILE A 30 7.67 67.52 47.41
N ASP A 31 6.96 66.65 46.68
CA ASP A 31 6.69 66.62 45.21
C ASP A 31 7.77 66.32 44.13
N PHE A 32 7.34 65.48 43.17
CA PHE A 32 8.06 65.09 41.95
C PHE A 32 7.57 65.89 40.73
N THR A 33 8.50 66.26 39.83
CA THR A 33 8.13 66.66 38.45
C THR A 33 9.03 66.02 37.39
N ALA A 34 8.40 65.41 36.37
CA ALA A 34 8.85 64.88 35.06
C ALA A 34 10.31 64.40 34.81
N THR A 35 11.33 65.13 35.25
CA THR A 35 12.70 65.07 34.72
C THR A 35 13.48 63.79 35.10
N GLU A 36 13.19 63.17 36.26
CA GLU A 36 13.85 61.92 36.68
C GLU A 36 13.55 60.73 35.76
N ILE A 37 12.37 60.70 35.13
CA ILE A 37 11.88 59.53 34.37
C ILE A 37 12.77 59.27 33.16
N MET A 38 13.17 60.32 32.44
CA MET A 38 14.02 60.20 31.25
C MET A 38 15.45 59.71 31.56
N HIS A 39 15.99 60.01 32.74
CA HIS A 39 17.37 59.61 33.05
C HIS A 39 17.47 58.13 33.47
N ARG A 40 16.48 57.61 34.21
CA ARG A 40 16.46 56.19 34.63
C ARG A 40 16.30 55.24 33.43
N PHE A 41 15.55 55.63 32.40
CA PHE A 41 15.41 54.85 31.16
C PHE A 41 16.74 54.66 30.41
N ARG A 42 17.61 55.67 30.36
CA ARG A 42 18.89 55.58 29.63
C ARG A 42 19.89 54.64 30.30
N THR A 43 19.96 54.61 31.62
CA THR A 43 20.94 53.78 32.35
C THR A 43 20.60 52.29 32.26
N ILE A 44 19.31 51.93 32.31
CA ILE A 44 18.85 50.54 32.15
C ILE A 44 19.21 50.00 30.76
N LEU A 45 18.98 50.79 29.70
CA LEU A 45 19.20 50.36 28.32
C LEU A 45 20.68 50.01 28.03
N ILE A 46 21.62 50.77 28.60
CA ILE A 46 23.07 50.55 28.44
C ILE A 46 23.54 49.32 29.24
N GLY A 47 22.96 49.08 30.43
CA GLY A 47 23.24 47.88 31.22
C GLY A 47 22.83 46.59 30.50
N CYS A 48 21.66 46.57 29.87
CA CYS A 48 21.18 45.43 29.09
C CYS A 48 22.09 45.09 27.91
N LEU A 49 22.59 46.09 27.17
CA LEU A 49 23.46 45.89 26.00
C LEU A 49 24.81 45.25 26.35
N LEU A 50 25.39 45.57 27.51
CA LEU A 50 26.65 44.96 27.97
C LEU A 50 26.49 43.50 28.42
N VAL A 51 25.35 43.15 29.03
CA VAL A 51 25.01 41.75 29.35
C VAL A 51 24.77 40.93 28.07
N PHE A 52 24.09 41.51 27.08
CA PHE A 52 23.86 40.86 25.78
C PHE A 52 25.18 40.62 25.02
N GLY A 53 26.11 41.58 25.03
CA GLY A 53 27.39 41.47 24.34
C GLY A 53 28.32 40.36 24.86
N LEU A 54 28.34 40.12 26.19
CA LEU A 54 29.27 39.16 26.80
C LEU A 54 28.75 37.71 26.86
N ALA A 55 27.43 37.49 26.82
CA ALA A 55 26.86 36.15 26.71
C ALA A 55 27.19 35.47 25.35
N ILE A 56 27.33 36.26 24.29
CA ILE A 56 27.57 35.79 22.91
C ILE A 56 28.96 35.13 22.76
N GLY A 57 29.95 35.51 23.57
CA GLY A 57 31.33 35.02 23.43
C GLY A 57 31.62 33.64 24.03
N ALA A 58 30.88 33.21 25.06
CA ALA A 58 31.39 32.23 26.03
C ALA A 58 30.59 30.92 26.17
N LEU A 59 29.60 30.64 25.30
CA LEU A 59 28.95 29.31 25.25
C LEU A 59 28.60 28.83 23.84
N HIS A 60 29.38 29.23 22.84
CA HIS A 60 29.45 28.59 21.51
C HIS A 60 30.08 27.17 21.55
N ALA A 61 29.93 26.46 22.67
CA ALA A 61 30.58 25.20 22.96
C ALA A 61 29.72 24.00 22.50
N ARG A 62 29.95 23.58 21.25
CA ARG A 62 29.73 22.20 20.78
C ARG A 62 28.35 21.57 21.01
N ASP A 63 27.29 22.27 20.62
CA ASP A 63 26.14 21.60 19.98
C ASP A 63 25.48 22.57 18.98
N ARG A 64 25.92 22.55 17.72
CA ARG A 64 25.10 23.06 16.62
C ARG A 64 24.00 22.04 16.40
N GLY A 65 22.92 22.23 17.17
CA GLY A 65 21.90 21.21 17.40
C GLY A 65 21.43 20.56 16.11
N VAL A 66 21.57 19.23 16.03
CA VAL A 66 21.05 18.47 14.90
C VAL A 66 19.56 18.73 14.78
N ALA A 67 19.12 19.16 13.59
CA ALA A 67 17.72 19.45 13.31
C ALA A 67 16.89 18.17 13.47
N ARG A 68 16.27 18.02 14.64
CA ARG A 68 15.42 16.87 14.95
C ARG A 68 14.17 16.97 14.11
N VAL A 69 14.02 16.09 13.13
CA VAL A 69 12.83 16.04 12.28
C VAL A 69 11.70 15.44 13.11
N ILE A 70 10.77 16.28 13.55
CA ILE A 70 9.56 15.88 14.25
C ILE A 70 8.52 15.49 13.19
N ILE A 71 7.89 14.33 13.38
CA ILE A 71 6.72 13.90 12.58
C ILE A 71 5.48 14.09 13.47
N GLN A 72 4.47 14.78 12.95
CA GLN A 72 3.16 14.94 13.59
C GLN A 72 2.07 14.23 12.77
N ASP A 73 0.97 13.82 13.42
CA ASP A 73 -0.25 13.43 12.71
C ASP A 73 -1.14 14.64 12.37
N LYS A 74 -2.26 14.39 11.67
CA LYS A 74 -3.27 15.40 11.34
C LYS A 74 -4.02 15.96 12.58
N GLN A 75 -3.60 15.61 13.81
CA GLN A 75 -4.07 16.17 15.09
C GLN A 75 -2.94 16.89 15.85
N GLY A 76 -1.76 17.06 15.24
CA GLY A 76 -0.59 17.73 15.84
C GLY A 76 0.10 16.91 16.92
N GLN A 77 -0.24 15.63 17.12
CA GLN A 77 0.46 14.78 18.08
C GLN A 77 1.77 14.29 17.50
N GLN A 78 2.82 14.24 18.31
CA GLN A 78 4.13 13.76 17.88
C GLN A 78 4.11 12.23 17.66
N VAL A 79 4.00 11.84 16.39
CA VAL A 79 4.08 10.44 15.95
C VAL A 79 5.51 9.93 15.92
N GLY A 80 6.48 10.80 15.59
CA GLY A 80 7.85 10.38 15.36
C GLY A 80 8.91 11.46 15.56
N LEU A 81 10.15 10.99 15.59
CA LEU A 81 11.35 11.80 15.73
C LEU A 81 12.49 11.12 14.97
N TYR A 82 13.15 11.82 14.06
CA TYR A 82 14.49 11.46 13.62
C TYR A 82 15.51 12.34 14.33
N ARG A 83 16.56 11.74 14.88
CA ARG A 83 17.68 12.49 15.46
C ARG A 83 18.58 13.06 14.38
N GLU A 84 18.98 12.23 13.41
CA GLU A 84 19.79 12.62 12.26
C GLU A 84 19.21 11.98 10.98
N SER A 85 19.43 12.63 9.84
CA SER A 85 19.07 12.12 8.51
C SER A 85 20.33 12.05 7.65
N HIS A 86 20.67 10.87 7.14
CA HIS A 86 21.86 10.68 6.29
C HIS A 86 21.51 9.95 5.00
N ALA A 87 22.12 10.35 3.88
CA ALA A 87 21.96 9.69 2.59
C ALA A 87 23.31 9.31 1.99
N LEU A 88 23.41 8.09 1.45
CA LEU A 88 24.52 7.64 0.60
C LEU A 88 24.05 7.63 -0.85
N VAL A 89 24.67 8.44 -1.71
CA VAL A 89 24.22 8.69 -3.08
C VAL A 89 25.36 8.30 -4.03
N ILE A 90 25.19 7.19 -4.75
CA ILE A 90 26.23 6.52 -5.54
C ILE A 90 25.86 6.57 -7.02
N GLY A 91 26.74 7.08 -7.87
CA GLY A 91 26.55 7.07 -9.32
C GLY A 91 27.71 6.42 -10.06
N VAL A 92 27.41 5.58 -11.06
CA VAL A 92 28.41 5.02 -11.97
C VAL A 92 28.08 5.47 -13.40
N SER A 93 28.93 6.34 -13.94
CA SER A 93 28.77 7.01 -15.24
C SER A 93 29.85 6.57 -16.24
N GLY A 94 31.09 6.42 -15.76
CA GLY A 94 32.17 5.76 -16.45
C GLY A 94 32.17 4.25 -16.15
N TYR A 95 32.36 3.46 -17.20
CA TYR A 95 32.61 2.03 -17.13
C TYR A 95 33.88 1.70 -17.94
N ASP A 96 34.68 0.79 -17.41
CA ASP A 96 35.94 0.37 -18.01
C ASP A 96 35.73 -0.79 -19.00
N ASN A 97 34.93 -1.79 -18.59
CA ASN A 97 34.96 -3.15 -19.16
C ASN A 97 33.64 -3.55 -19.84
N GLY A 98 33.38 -2.99 -21.03
CA GLY A 98 32.33 -3.50 -21.94
C GLY A 98 30.89 -3.08 -21.64
N TRP A 99 30.65 -2.22 -20.65
CA TRP A 99 29.34 -1.62 -20.38
C TRP A 99 29.15 -0.27 -21.11
N PRO A 100 27.93 0.08 -21.57
CA PRO A 100 27.64 1.41 -22.10
C PRO A 100 27.90 2.51 -21.05
N LYS A 101 28.47 3.65 -21.44
CA LYS A 101 28.66 4.79 -20.52
C LYS A 101 27.34 5.52 -20.30
N LEU A 102 27.14 6.01 -19.07
CA LEU A 102 25.93 6.72 -18.62
C LEU A 102 26.30 8.16 -18.19
N PRO A 103 26.64 9.07 -19.12
CA PRO A 103 27.03 10.45 -18.79
C PRO A 103 25.96 11.24 -18.03
N GLY A 104 24.68 10.90 -18.21
CA GLY A 104 23.56 11.48 -17.46
C GLY A 104 23.55 11.11 -15.98
N ALA A 105 24.08 9.94 -15.60
CA ALA A 105 24.09 9.47 -14.21
C ALA A 105 24.80 10.46 -13.25
N ARG A 106 25.83 11.18 -13.71
CA ARG A 106 26.48 12.22 -12.89
C ARG A 106 25.54 13.41 -12.60
N GLN A 107 24.71 13.78 -13.58
CA GLN A 107 23.70 14.84 -13.44
C GLN A 107 22.48 14.38 -12.64
N ASP A 108 22.14 13.08 -12.71
CA ASP A 108 21.13 12.45 -11.85
C ASP A 108 21.53 12.60 -10.37
N ILE A 109 22.77 12.23 -10.04
CA ILE A 109 23.34 12.32 -8.69
C ILE A 109 23.37 13.76 -8.16
N GLU A 110 23.79 14.74 -8.96
CA GLU A 110 23.79 16.15 -8.53
C GLU A 110 22.39 16.69 -8.25
N ALA A 111 21.36 16.21 -8.95
CA ALA A 111 19.96 16.60 -8.69
C ALA A 111 19.41 15.91 -7.43
N VAL A 112 19.66 14.61 -7.28
CA VAL A 112 19.24 13.80 -6.12
C VAL A 112 19.90 14.28 -4.83
N ALA A 113 21.20 14.55 -4.85
CA ALA A 113 21.93 15.07 -3.69
C ALA A 113 21.40 16.43 -3.23
N ARG A 114 21.00 17.32 -4.16
CA ARG A 114 20.33 18.59 -3.83
C ARG A 114 18.96 18.35 -3.20
N ALA A 115 18.06 17.64 -3.89
CA ALA A 115 16.71 17.38 -3.38
C ALA A 115 16.68 16.72 -1.98
N LEU A 116 17.63 15.82 -1.71
CA LEU A 116 17.83 15.21 -0.39
C LEU A 116 18.38 16.20 0.64
N THR A 117 19.35 17.04 0.27
CA THR A 117 19.86 18.10 1.16
C THR A 117 18.74 19.09 1.52
N ASP A 118 17.92 19.48 0.55
CA ASP A 118 16.76 20.36 0.74
C ASP A 118 15.67 19.73 1.62
N ASN A 119 15.56 18.39 1.61
CA ASN A 119 14.74 17.55 2.51
C ASN A 119 15.45 17.19 3.85
N GLY A 120 16.54 17.88 4.18
CA GLY A 120 17.22 17.81 5.48
C GLY A 120 18.13 16.61 5.68
N PHE A 121 18.66 15.99 4.62
CA PHE A 121 19.67 14.93 4.71
C PHE A 121 21.10 15.47 4.65
N HIS A 122 21.98 14.90 5.46
CA HIS A 122 23.42 14.96 5.22
C HIS A 122 23.78 13.95 4.13
N VAL A 123 24.20 14.43 2.95
CA VAL A 123 24.47 13.58 1.78
C VAL A 123 25.97 13.27 1.67
N GLU A 124 26.29 11.98 1.57
CA GLU A 124 27.61 11.49 1.15
C GLU A 124 27.52 10.98 -0.29
N THR A 125 28.26 11.61 -1.21
CA THR A 125 28.25 11.27 -2.64
C THR A 125 29.48 10.44 -3.02
N VAL A 126 29.29 9.39 -3.83
CA VAL A 126 30.37 8.58 -4.41
C VAL A 126 30.15 8.46 -5.92
N LEU A 127 31.16 8.81 -6.72
CA LEU A 127 31.10 8.77 -8.18
C LEU A 127 32.11 7.77 -8.74
N ASP A 128 31.67 7.03 -9.76
CA ASP A 128 32.46 6.09 -10.57
C ASP A 128 33.29 5.04 -9.77
N PRO A 129 32.79 4.47 -8.63
CA PRO A 129 33.56 3.57 -7.79
C PRO A 129 33.91 2.23 -8.47
N ALA A 130 35.09 1.72 -8.14
CA ALA A 130 35.45 0.31 -8.30
C ALA A 130 34.70 -0.59 -7.28
N SER A 131 34.77 -1.91 -7.44
CA SER A 131 34.06 -2.88 -6.60
C SER A 131 34.39 -2.74 -5.11
N ASP A 132 35.67 -2.67 -4.76
CA ASP A 132 36.13 -2.51 -3.38
C ASP A 132 35.66 -1.18 -2.77
N GLN A 133 35.64 -0.10 -3.58
CA GLN A 133 35.20 1.24 -3.19
C GLN A 133 33.69 1.28 -2.97
N LEU A 134 32.91 0.61 -3.84
CA LEU A 134 31.46 0.47 -3.73
C LEU A 134 31.09 -0.25 -2.43
N GLN A 135 31.70 -1.41 -2.17
CA GLN A 135 31.47 -2.16 -0.94
C GLN A 135 31.87 -1.34 0.30
N GLN A 136 33.05 -0.70 0.26
CA GLN A 136 33.51 0.16 1.34
C GLN A 136 32.61 1.38 1.58
N ALA A 137 31.94 1.93 0.56
CA ALA A 137 31.02 3.05 0.72
C ALA A 137 29.84 2.66 1.61
N PHE A 138 29.12 1.59 1.27
CA PHE A 138 28.03 1.04 2.09
C PHE A 138 28.51 0.74 3.52
N GLU A 139 29.60 -0.02 3.67
CA GLU A 139 30.08 -0.45 4.98
C GLU A 139 30.63 0.69 5.84
N LYS A 140 31.27 1.72 5.26
CA LYS A 140 31.73 2.91 6.00
C LYS A 140 30.55 3.80 6.40
N PHE A 141 29.52 3.94 5.56
CA PHE A 141 28.32 4.72 5.85
C PHE A 141 27.47 4.08 6.96
N ILE A 142 27.14 2.79 6.83
CA ILE A 142 26.36 2.03 7.84
C ILE A 142 27.07 2.03 9.21
N ARG A 143 28.39 1.86 9.21
CA ARG A 143 29.21 1.92 10.44
C ARG A 143 29.24 3.29 11.12
N ARG A 144 29.08 4.39 10.38
CA ARG A 144 29.04 5.77 10.92
C ARG A 144 27.65 6.17 11.41
N HIS A 145 26.61 5.85 10.64
CA HIS A 145 25.27 6.42 10.83
C HIS A 145 24.19 5.38 11.15
N GLY A 146 24.40 4.12 10.79
CA GLY A 146 23.42 3.03 10.90
C GLY A 146 23.35 2.35 12.27
N ARG A 147 24.34 2.57 13.15
CA ARG A 147 24.35 2.08 14.54
C ARG A 147 23.67 3.03 15.54
N LYS A 148 22.82 3.93 15.05
CA LYS A 148 22.11 4.96 15.82
C LYS A 148 20.61 4.75 15.64
N PRO A 149 19.89 4.14 16.60
CA PRO A 149 18.47 3.79 16.44
C PRO A 149 17.58 4.95 15.98
N GLU A 150 17.78 6.17 16.49
CA GLU A 150 16.95 7.32 16.11
C GLU A 150 17.25 7.97 14.75
N ASN A 151 18.15 7.39 13.93
CA ASN A 151 18.45 7.91 12.60
C ASN A 151 17.48 7.38 11.52
N ARG A 152 17.37 8.13 10.42
CA ARG A 152 16.93 7.60 9.11
C ARG A 152 18.10 7.55 8.13
N LEU A 153 18.23 6.44 7.42
CA LEU A 153 19.23 6.26 6.36
C LEU A 153 18.56 6.14 4.99
N LEU A 154 19.09 6.85 4.00
CA LEU A 154 18.71 6.67 2.60
C LEU A 154 19.91 6.18 1.80
N PHE A 155 19.68 5.26 0.89
CA PHE A 155 20.66 4.78 -0.08
C PHE A 155 20.08 4.99 -1.47
N TYR A 156 20.81 5.67 -2.34
CA TYR A 156 20.44 5.87 -3.74
C TYR A 156 21.58 5.41 -4.63
N PHE A 157 21.30 4.53 -5.59
CA PHE A 157 22.26 4.12 -6.62
C PHE A 157 21.71 4.50 -8.00
N ALA A 158 22.57 5.00 -8.90
CA ALA A 158 22.29 5.14 -10.32
C ALA A 158 23.44 4.57 -11.18
N GLY A 159 23.10 3.81 -12.22
CA GLY A 159 24.08 3.16 -13.10
C GLY A 159 23.49 1.94 -13.80
N HIS A 160 24.34 1.02 -14.25
CA HIS A 160 23.88 -0.30 -14.68
C HIS A 160 23.54 -1.19 -13.50
N GLY A 161 22.50 -2.00 -13.71
CA GLY A 161 22.17 -3.17 -12.93
C GLY A 161 22.05 -4.36 -13.88
N HIS A 162 22.28 -5.56 -13.37
CA HIS A 162 22.20 -6.79 -14.14
C HIS A 162 21.63 -7.92 -13.29
N THR A 163 21.41 -9.10 -13.87
CA THR A 163 20.96 -10.27 -13.13
C THR A 163 21.40 -11.55 -13.79
N VAL A 164 21.77 -12.52 -12.96
CA VAL A 164 22.14 -13.86 -13.38
C VAL A 164 21.05 -14.83 -12.93
N THR A 165 20.42 -15.51 -13.89
CA THR A 165 19.55 -16.66 -13.62
C THR A 165 20.40 -17.89 -13.32
N PRO A 166 20.20 -18.60 -12.19
CA PRO A 166 20.98 -19.79 -11.85
C PRO A 166 20.84 -20.92 -12.89
N LYS A 167 21.97 -21.41 -13.42
CA LYS A 167 22.03 -22.44 -14.48
C LYS A 167 21.42 -23.80 -14.10
N TRP A 168 21.18 -24.04 -12.80
CA TRP A 168 20.61 -25.27 -12.25
C TRP A 168 19.23 -25.07 -11.60
N GLY A 169 18.57 -23.93 -11.86
CA GLY A 169 17.32 -23.53 -11.24
C GLY A 169 17.52 -22.73 -9.94
N GLY A 170 16.52 -21.89 -9.63
CA GLY A 170 16.55 -20.89 -8.56
C GLY A 170 16.06 -19.54 -9.06
N ASP A 171 15.75 -18.62 -8.15
CA ASP A 171 15.32 -17.26 -8.51
C ASP A 171 16.47 -16.46 -9.16
N PRO A 172 16.20 -15.57 -10.14
CA PRO A 172 17.22 -14.71 -10.73
C PRO A 172 17.79 -13.72 -9.70
N MET A 173 19.12 -13.62 -9.58
CA MET A 173 19.80 -12.78 -8.60
C MET A 173 20.24 -11.44 -9.20
N GLY A 174 19.72 -10.32 -8.67
CA GLY A 174 20.14 -8.97 -9.06
C GLY A 174 21.57 -8.60 -8.61
N TYR A 175 22.26 -7.79 -9.42
CA TYR A 175 23.63 -7.29 -9.18
C TYR A 175 23.75 -5.80 -9.53
N ILE A 176 24.38 -5.03 -8.64
CA ILE A 176 24.80 -3.64 -8.87
C ILE A 176 26.17 -3.65 -9.57
N VAL A 177 26.32 -2.89 -10.66
CA VAL A 177 27.53 -2.91 -11.49
C VAL A 177 28.45 -1.72 -11.17
N PRO A 178 29.59 -1.93 -10.48
CA PRO A 178 30.64 -0.91 -10.33
C PRO A 178 31.40 -0.69 -11.64
N ARG A 179 32.22 0.37 -11.70
CA ARG A 179 32.93 0.81 -12.93
C ARG A 179 33.82 -0.28 -13.57
N ASP A 180 34.43 -1.11 -12.73
CA ASP A 180 35.44 -2.12 -13.04
C ASP A 180 34.86 -3.51 -13.36
N ALA A 181 33.62 -3.80 -12.97
CA ALA A 181 33.00 -5.10 -13.27
C ALA A 181 32.83 -5.28 -14.80
N PRO A 182 33.30 -6.39 -15.39
CA PRO A 182 33.17 -6.64 -16.82
C PRO A 182 31.73 -6.90 -17.23
N ASN A 183 31.44 -6.75 -18.52
CA ASN A 183 30.16 -7.18 -19.08
C ASN A 183 30.10 -8.73 -19.07
N PRO A 184 29.06 -9.37 -18.51
CA PRO A 184 28.99 -10.83 -18.39
C PRO A 184 28.85 -11.57 -19.72
N SER A 185 28.60 -10.86 -20.83
CA SER A 185 28.74 -11.42 -22.19
C SER A 185 30.20 -11.56 -22.66
N GLN A 186 31.14 -10.95 -21.94
CA GLN A 186 32.59 -11.01 -22.18
C GLN A 186 33.29 -11.83 -21.09
N ASP A 187 32.91 -11.65 -19.83
CA ASP A 187 33.41 -12.43 -18.68
C ASP A 187 32.32 -12.61 -17.59
N GLU A 188 31.67 -13.79 -17.59
CA GLU A 188 30.66 -14.17 -16.60
C GLU A 188 31.26 -14.44 -15.20
N VAL A 189 32.57 -14.65 -15.09
CA VAL A 189 33.26 -15.00 -13.83
C VAL A 189 33.71 -13.72 -13.13
N GLY A 190 34.54 -12.91 -13.78
CA GLY A 190 34.96 -11.61 -13.24
C GLY A 190 33.79 -10.66 -13.00
N PHE A 191 32.67 -10.81 -13.73
CA PHE A 191 31.44 -10.09 -13.40
C PHE A 191 30.90 -10.48 -12.02
N LYS A 192 30.87 -11.77 -11.66
CA LYS A 192 30.36 -12.24 -10.36
C LYS A 192 31.32 -11.97 -9.21
N ASP A 193 32.61 -11.92 -9.49
CA ASP A 193 33.64 -11.59 -8.49
C ASP A 193 33.67 -10.10 -8.14
N LEU A 194 33.27 -9.21 -9.08
CA LEU A 194 33.31 -7.75 -8.90
C LEU A 194 31.95 -7.06 -8.73
N ALA A 195 30.86 -7.58 -9.31
CA ALA A 195 29.54 -6.96 -9.17
C ALA A 195 28.89 -7.30 -7.82
N LEU A 196 28.18 -6.33 -7.23
CA LEU A 196 27.67 -6.43 -5.86
C LEU A 196 26.24 -7.03 -5.87
N PRO A 197 26.01 -8.28 -5.42
CA PRO A 197 24.68 -8.90 -5.47
C PRO A 197 23.69 -8.25 -4.49
N MET A 198 22.41 -8.21 -4.87
CA MET A 198 21.35 -7.64 -4.02
C MET A 198 21.15 -8.40 -2.70
N GLN A 199 21.53 -9.67 -2.62
CA GLN A 199 21.62 -10.41 -1.35
C GLN A 199 22.59 -9.73 -0.37
N ARG A 200 23.73 -9.19 -0.82
CA ARG A 200 24.66 -8.47 0.05
C ARG A 200 24.07 -7.14 0.54
N ILE A 201 23.24 -6.50 -0.28
CA ILE A 201 22.46 -5.33 0.14
C ILE A 201 21.38 -5.69 1.18
N GLN A 202 20.75 -6.88 1.06
CA GLN A 202 19.86 -7.39 2.12
C GLN A 202 20.62 -7.61 3.44
N GLU A 203 21.81 -8.21 3.41
CA GLU A 203 22.65 -8.38 4.60
C GLU A 203 22.96 -7.03 5.27
N TYR A 204 23.30 -6.01 4.46
CA TYR A 204 23.47 -4.64 4.93
C TYR A 204 22.18 -4.04 5.52
N ALA A 205 21.02 -4.24 4.89
CA ALA A 205 19.73 -3.75 5.40
C ALA A 205 19.33 -4.39 6.73
N LEU A 206 19.62 -5.69 6.92
CA LEU A 206 19.41 -6.42 8.17
C LEU A 206 20.39 -5.99 9.27
N GLY A 207 21.61 -5.57 8.91
CA GLY A 207 22.66 -5.12 9.83
C GLY A 207 22.64 -3.63 10.21
N ILE A 208 21.57 -2.90 9.88
CA ILE A 208 21.34 -1.52 10.32
C ILE A 208 20.50 -1.53 11.60
N ASP A 209 20.92 -0.82 12.65
CA ASP A 209 20.16 -0.60 13.89
C ASP A 209 19.22 0.61 13.80
N ALA A 210 19.52 1.57 12.91
CA ALA A 210 18.73 2.77 12.66
C ALA A 210 17.28 2.43 12.30
N LYS A 211 16.33 3.21 12.83
CA LYS A 211 14.89 2.93 12.79
C LYS A 211 14.38 2.73 11.37
N HIS A 212 14.60 3.68 10.47
CA HIS A 212 14.20 3.55 9.06
C HIS A 212 15.41 3.52 8.13
N ALA A 213 15.39 2.60 7.15
CA ALA A 213 16.30 2.65 6.00
C ALA A 213 15.52 2.46 4.69
N LEU A 214 15.75 3.34 3.72
CA LEU A 214 15.16 3.30 2.39
C LEU A 214 16.27 3.14 1.34
N PHE A 215 16.12 2.16 0.45
CA PHE A 215 17.06 1.85 -0.62
C PHE A 215 16.38 2.08 -1.97
N LEU A 216 16.95 2.96 -2.79
CA LEU A 216 16.49 3.26 -4.14
C LEU A 216 17.56 2.88 -5.16
N PHE A 217 17.16 2.20 -6.24
CA PHE A 217 18.06 1.79 -7.31
C PHE A 217 17.51 2.24 -8.67
N ASP A 218 18.12 3.29 -9.21
CA ASP A 218 17.91 3.80 -10.55
C ASP A 218 18.75 3.01 -11.56
N SER A 219 18.45 1.70 -11.62
CA SER A 219 19.13 0.70 -12.45
C SER A 219 18.28 -0.57 -12.60
N CYS A 220 18.63 -1.42 -13.58
CA CYS A 220 17.83 -2.58 -13.99
C CYS A 220 18.06 -3.80 -13.10
N PHE A 221 17.01 -4.50 -12.65
CA PHE A 221 17.15 -5.77 -11.92
C PHE A 221 16.05 -6.77 -12.24
N SER A 222 16.45 -8.04 -12.37
CA SER A 222 15.66 -9.12 -12.93
C SER A 222 15.16 -10.16 -11.92
N GLY A 223 15.44 -9.99 -10.62
CA GLY A 223 14.77 -10.83 -9.62
C GLY A 223 15.14 -10.62 -8.16
N SER A 224 14.38 -11.35 -7.35
CA SER A 224 14.65 -11.79 -5.97
C SER A 224 14.99 -10.75 -4.89
N LEU A 225 14.69 -9.46 -5.07
CA LEU A 225 14.55 -8.48 -3.97
C LEU A 225 13.27 -8.75 -3.13
N PHE A 226 13.06 -10.02 -2.78
CA PHE A 226 11.85 -10.63 -2.24
C PHE A 226 10.67 -10.68 -3.22
N ALA A 227 9.74 -11.59 -2.98
CA ALA A 227 8.35 -11.38 -3.40
C ALA A 227 7.77 -10.28 -2.49
N ILE A 228 8.08 -9.03 -2.83
CA ILE A 228 7.88 -7.87 -1.95
C ILE A 228 6.42 -7.78 -1.50
N ASN A 229 6.21 -7.65 -0.19
CA ASN A 229 4.92 -7.21 0.31
C ASN A 229 4.80 -5.74 -0.07
N ARG A 230 3.98 -5.43 -1.10
CA ARG A 230 3.69 -4.05 -1.52
C ARG A 230 3.25 -3.26 -0.28
N ALA A 231 3.90 -2.13 -0.05
CA ALA A 231 3.52 -1.25 1.04
C ALA A 231 2.20 -0.56 0.68
N VAL A 232 1.14 -0.83 1.42
CA VAL A 232 -0.11 -0.08 1.32
C VAL A 232 0.14 1.31 1.90
N SER A 233 -0.25 2.37 1.19
CA SER A 233 -0.24 3.73 1.73
C SER A 233 -1.18 3.81 2.94
N GLU A 234 -0.68 4.33 4.05
CA GLU A 234 -1.46 4.68 5.24
C GLU A 234 -1.05 6.08 5.68
N HIS A 235 -2.04 6.93 6.04
CA HIS A 235 -1.78 8.21 6.69
C HIS A 235 -0.84 8.05 7.89
N ILE A 236 -0.05 9.09 8.16
CA ILE A 236 0.92 9.08 9.27
C ILE A 236 0.25 8.73 10.60
N SER A 237 0.79 7.69 11.24
CA SER A 237 0.24 7.11 12.46
C SER A 237 1.32 6.48 13.33
N ALA A 238 0.97 6.06 14.55
CA ALA A 238 1.88 5.32 15.44
C ALA A 238 2.37 3.96 14.88
N LYS A 239 1.92 3.50 13.70
CA LYS A 239 2.60 2.44 12.94
C LYS A 239 3.84 2.96 12.23
N THR A 240 3.74 4.10 11.56
CA THR A 240 4.75 4.72 10.69
C THR A 240 6.10 4.85 11.39
N ALA A 241 6.14 5.12 12.70
CA ALA A 241 7.35 5.23 13.50
C ALA A 241 8.01 3.90 13.97
N LYS A 242 7.56 2.74 13.47
CA LYS A 242 8.16 1.42 13.79
C LYS A 242 9.30 1.08 12.80
N PRO A 243 10.29 0.26 13.17
CA PRO A 243 11.42 0.00 12.29
C PRO A 243 11.02 -0.57 10.92
N VAL A 244 11.70 -0.10 9.86
CA VAL A 244 11.41 -0.48 8.47
C VAL A 244 12.67 -0.55 7.61
N ARG A 245 12.75 -1.54 6.70
CA ARG A 245 13.65 -1.53 5.54
C ARG A 245 12.81 -1.56 4.26
N GLN A 246 12.88 -0.48 3.49
CA GLN A 246 12.15 -0.32 2.23
C GLN A 246 13.08 -0.31 1.03
N PHE A 247 12.58 -0.83 -0.08
CA PHE A 247 13.29 -0.98 -1.35
C PHE A 247 12.43 -0.42 -2.47
N ILE A 248 13.03 0.30 -3.41
CA ILE A 248 12.42 0.80 -4.65
C ILE A 248 13.42 0.61 -5.80
N THR A 249 13.00 0.01 -6.91
CA THR A 249 13.80 -0.11 -8.15
C THR A 249 13.15 0.66 -9.30
N ALA A 250 13.93 1.10 -10.29
CA ALA A 250 13.44 1.86 -11.44
C ALA A 250 12.84 1.02 -12.58
N GLY A 251 12.94 -0.31 -12.52
CA GLY A 251 12.41 -1.21 -13.55
C GLY A 251 12.50 -2.69 -13.18
N THR A 252 12.09 -3.53 -14.13
CA THR A 252 12.01 -5.00 -14.04
C THR A 252 13.11 -5.71 -14.84
N ASP A 253 12.88 -6.96 -15.24
CA ASP A 253 13.91 -7.92 -15.64
C ASP A 253 14.46 -7.73 -17.05
N GLN A 254 13.67 -7.10 -17.93
CA GLN A 254 13.98 -6.93 -19.35
C GLN A 254 14.00 -5.45 -19.77
N GLU A 255 13.98 -4.54 -18.79
CA GLU A 255 13.89 -3.09 -18.99
C GLU A 255 15.27 -2.44 -18.88
N THR A 256 15.60 -1.54 -19.81
CA THR A 256 16.81 -0.72 -19.76
C THR A 256 16.49 0.67 -19.23
N VAL A 257 17.13 1.06 -18.12
CA VAL A 257 17.04 2.44 -17.61
C VAL A 257 17.76 3.38 -18.59
N PRO A 258 17.08 4.43 -19.11
CA PRO A 258 17.68 5.35 -20.06
C PRO A 258 18.63 6.33 -19.35
N ASP A 259 19.73 6.70 -20.02
CA ASP A 259 20.74 7.69 -19.56
C ASP A 259 20.14 9.03 -19.08
N LYS A 260 18.95 9.39 -19.57
CA LYS A 260 18.15 10.51 -19.04
C LYS A 260 17.04 9.99 -18.13
N SER A 261 17.43 9.52 -16.94
CA SER A 261 16.53 8.82 -16.03
C SER A 261 15.18 9.54 -15.85
N ILE A 262 14.10 8.76 -16.03
CA ILE A 262 12.73 9.18 -15.74
C ILE A 262 12.46 9.03 -14.25
N PHE A 263 12.94 7.93 -13.66
CA PHE A 263 12.85 7.63 -12.23
C PHE A 263 13.46 8.74 -11.36
N ARG A 264 14.69 9.20 -11.65
CA ARG A 264 15.30 10.37 -10.97
C ARG A 264 14.42 11.60 -11.01
N ARG A 265 13.83 11.91 -12.17
CA ARG A 265 12.99 13.10 -12.35
C ARG A 265 11.72 13.01 -11.51
N GLN A 266 11.07 11.85 -11.50
CA GLN A 266 9.87 11.63 -10.68
C GLN A 266 10.22 11.56 -9.18
N PHE A 267 11.38 11.02 -8.80
CA PHE A 267 11.86 11.04 -7.41
C PHE A 267 12.11 12.46 -6.89
N VAL A 268 12.74 13.32 -7.70
CA VAL A 268 12.93 14.74 -7.35
C VAL A 268 11.60 15.50 -7.32
N ALA A 269 10.67 15.21 -8.23
CA ALA A 269 9.32 15.79 -8.23
C ALA A 269 8.53 15.40 -6.98
N ALA A 270 8.57 14.12 -6.58
CA ALA A 270 7.93 13.65 -5.35
C ALA A 270 8.46 14.39 -4.12
N LEU A 271 9.78 14.53 -4.00
CA LEU A 271 10.45 15.29 -2.94
C LEU A 271 10.24 16.82 -2.99
N ALA A 272 9.63 17.35 -4.06
CA ALA A 272 9.27 18.75 -4.21
C ALA A 272 7.78 19.02 -3.90
N GLY A 273 6.98 17.99 -3.62
CA GLY A 273 5.58 18.10 -3.25
C GLY A 273 4.64 17.17 -4.02
N GLU A 274 4.97 16.81 -5.27
CA GLU A 274 4.05 16.06 -6.15
C GLU A 274 3.71 14.65 -5.63
N GLY A 275 4.51 14.11 -4.71
CA GLY A 275 4.31 12.78 -4.13
C GLY A 275 3.32 12.73 -2.96
N ASP A 276 2.96 13.86 -2.36
CA ASP A 276 1.95 13.93 -1.30
C ASP A 276 0.55 13.90 -1.92
N VAL A 277 0.11 12.70 -2.27
CA VAL A 277 -1.23 12.44 -2.85
C VAL A 277 -2.36 12.71 -1.83
N ASN A 278 -2.04 12.91 -0.55
CA ASN A 278 -3.00 12.98 0.55
C ASN A 278 -3.05 14.36 1.26
N GLU A 279 -2.26 15.32 0.76
CA GLU A 279 -2.11 16.71 1.21
C GLU A 279 -1.99 16.82 2.74
N ASP A 280 -1.01 16.12 3.32
CA ASP A 280 -0.72 16.17 4.77
C ASP A 280 0.64 16.75 5.18
N GLY A 281 1.43 17.19 4.21
CA GLY A 281 2.73 17.85 4.41
C GLY A 281 3.90 16.85 4.50
N TYR A 282 3.62 15.57 4.28
CA TYR A 282 4.60 14.48 4.35
C TYR A 282 4.56 13.61 3.09
N LEU A 283 5.57 12.76 2.97
CA LEU A 283 5.64 11.75 1.92
C LEU A 283 6.20 10.46 2.53
N THR A 284 5.38 9.40 2.58
CA THR A 284 5.83 8.09 3.04
C THR A 284 6.63 7.35 1.95
N GLY A 285 7.40 6.33 2.34
CA GLY A 285 8.04 5.42 1.41
C GLY A 285 7.06 4.51 0.65
N ALA A 286 5.82 4.37 1.15
CA ALA A 286 4.71 3.74 0.44
C ALA A 286 4.18 4.65 -0.68
N GLU A 287 3.81 5.89 -0.36
CA GLU A 287 3.33 6.90 -1.33
C GLU A 287 4.40 7.21 -2.38
N LEU A 288 5.67 7.35 -1.99
CA LEU A 288 6.77 7.51 -2.93
C LEU A 288 6.88 6.32 -3.90
N GLY A 289 6.69 5.09 -3.41
CA GLY A 289 6.70 3.89 -4.25
C GLY A 289 5.51 3.84 -5.23
N GLU A 290 4.33 4.24 -4.77
CA GLU A 290 3.09 4.31 -5.55
C GLU A 290 3.17 5.42 -6.62
N PHE A 291 3.57 6.63 -6.24
CA PHE A 291 3.82 7.76 -7.16
C PHE A 291 4.86 7.41 -8.22
N LEU A 292 5.99 6.81 -7.83
CA LEU A 292 7.01 6.38 -8.78
C LEU A 292 6.47 5.30 -9.72
N GLN A 293 5.71 4.32 -9.22
CA GLN A 293 5.11 3.29 -10.07
C GLN A 293 4.10 3.88 -11.07
N GLU A 294 3.28 4.86 -10.68
CA GLU A 294 2.36 5.53 -11.61
C GLU A 294 3.09 6.43 -12.62
N LYS A 295 3.86 7.42 -12.12
CA LYS A 295 4.42 8.47 -12.98
C LYS A 295 5.54 7.94 -13.87
N VAL A 296 6.40 7.03 -13.40
CA VAL A 296 7.49 6.50 -14.23
C VAL A 296 6.94 5.58 -15.33
N VAL A 297 5.92 4.77 -15.07
CA VAL A 297 5.24 3.99 -16.11
C VAL A 297 4.63 4.92 -17.17
N ASN A 298 3.93 5.97 -16.74
CA ASN A 298 3.33 6.96 -17.64
C ASN A 298 4.40 7.69 -18.49
N TYR A 299 5.37 8.35 -17.86
CA TYR A 299 6.39 9.14 -18.57
C TYR A 299 7.39 8.28 -19.36
N SER A 300 7.59 7.00 -19.02
CA SER A 300 8.36 6.04 -19.83
C SER A 300 7.52 5.41 -20.95
N ARG A 301 6.21 5.67 -21.03
CA ARG A 301 5.27 5.04 -21.95
C ARG A 301 5.24 3.51 -21.82
N GLY A 302 5.37 3.00 -20.59
CA GLY A 302 5.39 1.58 -20.28
C GLY A 302 6.71 0.87 -20.60
N SER A 303 7.84 1.60 -20.67
CA SER A 303 9.19 1.01 -20.84
C SER A 303 9.97 0.87 -19.53
N GLN A 304 9.44 1.39 -18.42
CA GLN A 304 9.96 1.21 -17.06
C GLN A 304 8.81 0.96 -16.08
N HIS A 305 8.87 -0.13 -15.30
CA HIS A 305 7.87 -0.47 -14.28
C HIS A 305 8.52 -0.59 -12.87
N PRO A 306 8.62 0.51 -12.10
CA PRO A 306 9.20 0.48 -10.77
C PRO A 306 8.55 -0.52 -9.81
N GLN A 307 9.37 -1.22 -9.02
CA GLN A 307 8.90 -2.13 -7.97
C GLN A 307 9.24 -1.55 -6.59
N TYR A 308 8.34 -1.71 -5.61
CA TYR A 308 8.53 -1.11 -4.29
C TYR A 308 7.93 -1.93 -3.14
N GLY A 309 8.47 -1.75 -1.93
CA GLY A 309 7.88 -2.21 -0.67
C GLY A 309 8.91 -2.62 0.38
N LYS A 310 8.55 -3.58 1.25
CA LYS A 310 9.24 -3.85 2.53
C LYS A 310 9.94 -5.21 2.57
N ILE A 311 11.04 -5.30 3.31
CA ILE A 311 11.75 -6.57 3.58
C ILE A 311 10.82 -7.57 4.29
N ARG A 312 10.97 -8.88 4.01
CA ARG A 312 10.21 -9.93 4.71
C ARG A 312 10.82 -10.26 6.08
N ASN A 313 10.69 -9.34 7.05
CA ASN A 313 11.11 -9.56 8.44
C ASN A 313 10.14 -8.87 9.41
N PRO A 314 9.45 -9.61 10.30
CA PRO A 314 8.38 -9.10 11.18
C PRO A 314 8.85 -8.12 12.28
N HIS A 315 10.11 -7.69 12.28
CA HIS A 315 10.63 -6.62 13.13
C HIS A 315 11.03 -5.37 12.34
N LEU A 316 11.09 -5.45 11.01
CA LEU A 316 11.65 -4.46 10.09
C LEU A 316 10.70 -4.18 8.88
N ASP A 317 9.42 -4.53 9.01
CA ASP A 317 8.37 -4.36 8.00
C ASP A 317 7.17 -3.52 8.50
N LYS A 318 7.28 -2.94 9.71
CA LYS A 318 6.13 -2.49 10.52
C LYS A 318 5.82 -0.99 10.50
N GLY A 319 6.76 -0.15 10.09
CA GLY A 319 6.55 1.29 9.90
C GLY A 319 6.79 1.71 8.46
N ASP A 320 7.11 2.98 8.25
CA ASP A 320 7.34 3.55 6.92
C ASP A 320 8.39 4.65 6.96
N PHE A 321 9.20 4.76 5.92
CA PHE A 321 10.09 5.89 5.74
C PHE A 321 9.25 7.17 5.55
N VAL A 322 9.72 8.32 6.04
CA VAL A 322 8.97 9.58 5.95
C VAL A 322 9.90 10.72 5.57
N PHE A 323 9.49 11.48 4.55
CA PHE A 323 9.97 12.82 4.23
C PHE A 323 8.99 13.86 4.78
N VAL A 324 9.49 15.07 5.05
CA VAL A 324 8.68 16.22 5.51
C VAL A 324 8.86 17.29 4.47
N LEU A 325 7.76 17.75 3.88
CA LEU A 325 7.77 18.62 2.70
C LEU A 325 7.64 20.10 3.06
N GLU A 326 7.01 20.41 4.20
CA GLU A 326 6.81 21.79 4.64
C GLU A 326 8.11 22.50 5.10
N LYS A 327 8.23 23.76 4.68
CA LYS A 327 9.02 24.82 5.33
C LYS A 327 8.05 25.95 5.71
N GLU A 328 8.42 26.74 6.72
CA GLU A 328 7.51 27.58 7.53
C GLU A 328 6.42 28.38 6.75
N PRO A 329 5.21 28.52 7.33
CA PRO A 329 4.06 29.07 6.61
C PRO A 329 4.21 30.59 6.33
N PRO A 330 3.90 31.05 5.10
CA PRO A 330 3.95 32.47 4.77
C PRO A 330 2.87 33.27 5.51
N LEU A 331 3.22 34.51 5.86
CA LEU A 331 2.38 35.44 6.63
C LEU A 331 1.02 35.70 5.96
N ARG A 332 -0.06 35.60 6.75
CA ARG A 332 -1.41 36.02 6.33
C ARG A 332 -1.46 37.53 6.05
N VAL A 333 -1.38 37.92 4.78
CA VAL A 333 -1.88 39.22 4.32
C VAL A 333 -3.40 39.10 4.13
N ALA A 334 -4.15 40.09 4.59
CA ALA A 334 -5.61 40.07 4.54
C ALA A 334 -6.12 40.36 3.10
N GLY A 335 -6.33 39.30 2.33
CA GLY A 335 -6.95 39.35 1.00
C GLY A 335 -7.43 37.96 0.59
N GLY A 336 -8.75 37.72 0.67
CA GLY A 336 -9.35 36.50 0.13
C GLY A 336 -9.32 36.47 -1.40
N PRO A 337 -9.45 35.30 -2.04
CA PRO A 337 -9.57 35.22 -3.49
C PRO A 337 -10.80 36.03 -3.97
N PRO A 338 -10.71 36.75 -5.10
CA PRO A 338 -11.85 37.48 -5.66
C PRO A 338 -13.03 36.54 -5.94
N SER A 339 -14.25 37.02 -5.69
CA SER A 339 -15.48 36.31 -6.02
C SER A 339 -15.59 36.03 -7.52
N ALA A 340 -16.25 34.93 -7.88
CA ALA A 340 -16.56 34.60 -9.27
C ALA A 340 -17.45 35.68 -9.91
N ASP A 341 -16.84 36.53 -10.74
CA ASP A 341 -17.52 37.54 -11.56
C ASP A 341 -17.61 37.04 -13.02
N PRO A 342 -18.83 36.73 -13.52
CA PRO A 342 -19.03 36.31 -14.90
C PRO A 342 -18.72 37.40 -15.95
N ALA A 343 -18.43 38.65 -15.58
CA ALA A 343 -17.92 39.65 -16.50
C ALA A 343 -16.45 39.39 -16.86
N MET A 344 -15.58 39.24 -15.85
CA MET A 344 -14.14 38.97 -16.05
C MET A 344 -13.89 37.62 -16.72
N GLU A 345 -14.69 36.60 -16.41
CA GLU A 345 -14.60 35.31 -17.12
C GLU A 345 -14.82 35.47 -18.64
N ARG A 346 -15.86 36.23 -19.05
CA ARG A 346 -16.17 36.48 -20.46
C ARG A 346 -15.09 37.28 -21.18
N GLU A 347 -14.52 38.29 -20.54
CA GLU A 347 -13.45 39.11 -21.14
C GLU A 347 -12.17 38.28 -21.38
N PHE A 348 -11.82 37.42 -20.42
CA PHE A 348 -10.71 36.48 -20.58
C PHE A 348 -11.01 35.40 -21.64
N TRP A 349 -12.22 34.84 -21.66
CA TRP A 349 -12.66 33.89 -22.69
C TRP A 349 -12.62 34.50 -24.10
N HIS A 350 -13.15 35.71 -24.28
CA HIS A 350 -13.13 36.40 -25.58
C HIS A 350 -11.70 36.65 -26.09
N THR A 351 -10.74 36.83 -25.19
CA THR A 351 -9.31 36.89 -25.53
C THR A 351 -8.78 35.53 -26.00
N VAL A 352 -9.07 34.46 -25.25
CA VAL A 352 -8.56 33.10 -25.51
C VAL A 352 -9.17 32.46 -26.76
N GLN A 353 -10.50 32.53 -26.96
CA GLN A 353 -11.19 31.92 -28.11
C GLN A 353 -10.71 32.45 -29.48
N SER A 354 -9.97 33.57 -29.50
CA SER A 354 -9.41 34.19 -30.70
C SER A 354 -8.04 33.62 -31.13
N LYS A 355 -7.57 32.54 -30.49
CA LYS A 355 -6.21 31.99 -30.65
C LYS A 355 -6.24 30.48 -30.88
N ASP A 356 -5.57 30.01 -31.93
CA ASP A 356 -5.29 28.59 -32.12
C ASP A 356 -4.05 28.17 -31.31
N SER A 357 -4.20 28.10 -29.98
CA SER A 357 -3.11 27.72 -29.08
C SER A 357 -3.61 26.90 -27.90
N VAL A 358 -3.26 25.61 -27.89
CA VAL A 358 -3.49 24.67 -26.77
C VAL A 358 -3.04 25.25 -25.42
N ALA A 359 -1.94 26.01 -25.39
CA ALA A 359 -1.44 26.62 -24.16
C ALA A 359 -2.37 27.72 -23.61
N MET A 360 -3.03 28.50 -24.48
CA MET A 360 -3.98 29.53 -24.05
C MET A 360 -5.27 28.92 -23.51
N TYR A 361 -5.76 27.85 -24.11
CA TYR A 361 -6.93 27.10 -23.59
C TYR A 361 -6.61 26.38 -22.27
N ARG A 362 -5.39 25.88 -22.07
CA ARG A 362 -4.97 25.33 -20.77
C ARG A 362 -4.84 26.40 -19.69
N ALA A 363 -4.24 27.56 -20.01
CA ALA A 363 -4.20 28.70 -19.09
C ALA A 363 -5.61 29.23 -18.73
N TYR A 364 -6.60 29.08 -19.64
CA TYR A 364 -8.00 29.33 -19.33
C TYR A 364 -8.54 28.34 -18.29
N LEU A 365 -8.31 27.05 -18.50
CA LEU A 365 -8.77 25.96 -17.60
C LEU A 365 -8.10 26.02 -16.22
N GLU A 366 -6.82 26.36 -16.15
CA GLU A 366 -6.11 26.59 -14.87
C GLU A 366 -6.67 27.80 -14.10
N ARG A 367 -7.18 28.82 -14.82
CA ARG A 367 -7.74 30.04 -14.22
C ARG A 367 -9.22 29.92 -13.85
N TYR A 368 -9.98 29.17 -14.63
CA TYR A 368 -11.42 28.97 -14.48
C TYR A 368 -11.79 27.46 -14.66
N PRO A 369 -11.33 26.57 -13.77
CA PRO A 369 -11.50 25.10 -13.90
C PRO A 369 -12.95 24.60 -13.74
N SER A 370 -13.88 25.50 -13.43
CA SER A 370 -15.33 25.24 -13.46
C SER A 370 -16.09 26.38 -14.12
N GLY A 371 -15.42 27.08 -15.05
CA GLY A 371 -16.00 28.19 -15.80
C GLY A 371 -17.03 27.74 -16.84
N HIS A 372 -17.95 28.64 -17.19
CA HIS A 372 -18.97 28.46 -18.22
C HIS A 372 -18.39 28.04 -19.58
N PHE A 373 -17.17 28.47 -19.91
CA PHE A 373 -16.50 28.16 -21.18
C PHE A 373 -15.43 27.05 -21.07
N ALA A 374 -15.23 26.45 -19.89
CA ALA A 374 -14.25 25.37 -19.71
C ALA A 374 -14.45 24.19 -20.68
N PRO A 375 -15.67 23.65 -20.89
CA PRO A 375 -15.87 22.55 -21.85
C PRO A 375 -15.51 22.93 -23.30
N LEU A 376 -15.64 24.21 -23.68
CA LEU A 376 -15.26 24.69 -25.01
C LEU A 376 -13.74 24.84 -25.15
N ALA A 377 -13.03 25.17 -24.07
CA ALA A 377 -11.58 25.16 -24.03
C ALA A 377 -11.01 23.73 -24.18
N GLU A 378 -11.63 22.74 -23.52
CA GLU A 378 -11.23 21.33 -23.59
C GLU A 378 -11.41 20.76 -25.01
N ILE A 379 -12.59 20.92 -25.61
CA ILE A 379 -12.87 20.47 -26.99
C ILE A 379 -11.86 21.05 -27.98
N ARG A 380 -11.53 22.35 -27.87
CA ARG A 380 -10.57 23.00 -28.78
C ARG A 380 -9.13 22.53 -28.56
N ILE A 381 -8.78 21.98 -27.40
CA ILE A 381 -7.50 21.31 -27.17
C ILE A 381 -7.46 19.95 -27.89
N GLU A 382 -8.54 19.17 -27.82
CA GLU A 382 -8.60 17.84 -28.47
C GLU A 382 -8.54 17.94 -30.00
N GLU A 383 -9.28 18.88 -30.60
CA GLU A 383 -9.24 19.17 -32.05
C GLU A 383 -7.80 19.47 -32.54
N LEU A 384 -7.00 20.15 -31.73
CA LEU A 384 -5.62 20.52 -32.05
C LEU A 384 -4.60 19.39 -31.79
N MET A 385 -5.00 18.25 -31.19
CA MET A 385 -4.10 17.16 -30.80
C MET A 385 -4.35 15.82 -31.50
N GLY A 386 -5.52 15.55 -32.06
CA GLY A 386 -5.94 14.23 -32.54
C GLY A 386 -5.30 13.67 -33.83
N SER A 387 -4.15 14.18 -34.29
CA SER A 387 -3.70 14.04 -35.69
C SER A 387 -2.54 13.07 -35.97
N GLN A 388 -2.07 12.24 -35.02
CA GLN A 388 -0.85 11.41 -35.21
C GLN A 388 -0.88 9.96 -34.67
N ALA A 389 -0.46 9.02 -35.56
CA ALA A 389 0.12 7.68 -35.34
C ALA A 389 -0.76 6.44 -35.03
N GLY A 390 -0.27 5.25 -35.43
CA GLY A 390 -0.82 3.92 -35.08
C GLY A 390 -0.12 2.69 -35.72
N ASN A 391 -0.54 1.48 -35.30
CA ASN A 391 -0.30 0.11 -35.84
C ASN A 391 0.85 -0.79 -35.27
N GLN A 392 0.72 -2.13 -35.37
CA GLN A 392 1.49 -3.21 -34.65
C GLN A 392 1.51 -4.60 -35.38
N ARG A 393 2.40 -5.57 -34.99
CA ARG A 393 2.11 -6.98 -34.49
C ARG A 393 3.12 -8.17 -34.82
N PRO A 394 3.05 -9.35 -34.09
CA PRO A 394 4.08 -10.45 -34.08
C PRO A 394 3.54 -11.93 -34.23
N SER A 395 4.28 -12.99 -33.81
CA SER A 395 3.86 -14.44 -33.86
C SER A 395 4.35 -15.39 -32.70
N SER A 396 4.47 -16.73 -32.88
CA SER A 396 4.17 -17.79 -31.84
C SER A 396 4.72 -19.25 -32.06
N ARG A 397 4.45 -20.20 -31.11
CA ARG A 397 4.45 -21.74 -31.14
C ARG A 397 5.57 -22.52 -30.36
N GLN A 398 5.54 -23.82 -29.96
CA GLN A 398 4.54 -24.87 -29.47
C GLN A 398 5.26 -26.23 -29.09
N GLY A 399 4.74 -27.12 -28.19
CA GLY A 399 5.19 -28.56 -28.03
C GLY A 399 4.84 -29.35 -26.71
N MET A 400 4.78 -30.71 -26.73
CA MET A 400 4.43 -31.71 -25.63
C MET A 400 5.00 -33.15 -25.95
N PRO A 401 4.85 -34.32 -25.21
CA PRO A 401 4.00 -34.76 -24.06
C PRO A 401 4.70 -35.68 -22.95
N GLY A 402 4.08 -36.79 -22.45
CA GLY A 402 4.54 -37.78 -21.42
C GLY A 402 4.46 -39.28 -21.86
N PRO A 403 4.25 -40.36 -21.02
CA PRO A 403 3.89 -40.49 -19.58
C PRO A 403 4.54 -41.67 -18.72
N SER A 404 4.18 -41.79 -17.41
CA SER A 404 4.10 -42.98 -16.47
C SER A 404 5.17 -44.11 -16.34
N ALA A 405 5.31 -44.93 -15.26
CA ALA A 405 5.04 -44.88 -13.79
C ALA A 405 5.48 -46.21 -13.05
N LYS A 406 5.59 -46.21 -11.69
CA LYS A 406 5.50 -47.32 -10.68
C LYS A 406 6.75 -47.95 -9.95
N ASP A 407 6.60 -47.99 -8.60
CA ASP A 407 6.83 -49.03 -7.56
C ASP A 407 8.18 -49.77 -7.33
N GLY A 408 8.57 -49.99 -6.04
CA GLY A 408 9.44 -51.10 -5.59
C GLY A 408 10.45 -50.80 -4.45
N ASN A 409 10.63 -51.73 -3.48
CA ASN A 409 11.52 -51.59 -2.29
C ASN A 409 11.74 -53.00 -1.62
N THR A 410 12.62 -53.33 -0.64
CA THR A 410 13.44 -52.50 0.30
C THR A 410 14.81 -53.07 0.79
N PRO A 411 14.93 -54.14 1.63
CA PRO A 411 15.55 -53.91 2.96
C PRO A 411 16.83 -54.69 3.38
N MET A 412 17.66 -53.99 4.18
CA MET A 412 18.54 -54.49 5.29
C MET A 412 19.79 -55.34 4.94
N PRO A 413 20.80 -55.51 5.84
CA PRO A 413 20.90 -55.15 7.28
C PRO A 413 22.13 -54.29 7.71
N GLY A 414 22.30 -54.06 9.03
CA GLY A 414 23.44 -53.33 9.66
C GLY A 414 24.69 -54.17 9.92
N PRO A 415 25.66 -53.73 10.78
CA PRO A 415 25.50 -53.94 12.24
C PRO A 415 26.29 -52.99 13.20
N SER A 416 26.26 -53.34 14.50
CA SER A 416 27.26 -53.06 15.57
C SER A 416 27.03 -51.86 16.50
N ALA A 417 27.59 -51.94 17.72
CA ALA A 417 27.30 -51.09 18.87
C ALA A 417 28.50 -50.99 19.83
N ARG A 418 28.51 -49.99 20.74
CA ARG A 418 29.06 -50.13 22.11
C ARG A 418 28.76 -48.98 23.07
N ASP A 419 28.97 -49.32 24.35
CA ASP A 419 29.22 -48.51 25.55
C ASP A 419 28.16 -47.49 26.03
N GLY A 420 27.84 -47.57 27.33
CA GLY A 420 26.85 -46.72 27.99
C GLY A 420 27.37 -46.07 29.27
N LYS A 421 27.01 -44.80 29.47
CA LYS A 421 27.07 -44.02 30.72
C LYS A 421 25.93 -42.99 30.67
N ASN A 422 25.12 -42.92 31.74
CA ASN A 422 23.95 -42.01 31.87
C ASN A 422 23.10 -41.85 30.58
N GLN A 423 22.44 -42.92 30.13
CA GLN A 423 21.38 -42.79 29.13
C GLN A 423 20.20 -41.99 29.72
N PRO A 424 19.71 -40.92 29.05
CA PRO A 424 18.56 -40.16 29.55
C PRO A 424 17.27 -40.99 29.48
N THR A 425 16.53 -41.06 30.58
CA THR A 425 15.28 -41.84 30.69
C THR A 425 14.08 -41.22 29.97
N THR A 426 14.27 -40.10 29.29
CA THR A 426 13.24 -39.33 28.58
C THR A 426 13.78 -38.80 27.25
N ALA A 427 12.86 -38.45 26.36
CA ALA A 427 13.10 -37.77 25.10
C ALA A 427 12.49 -36.36 25.13
N ARG A 428 12.87 -35.53 24.15
CA ARG A 428 12.40 -34.14 23.99
C ARG A 428 11.72 -33.98 22.63
N LEU A 429 10.60 -33.26 22.59
CA LEU A 429 9.84 -33.01 21.36
C LEU A 429 9.41 -31.56 21.28
N ILE A 430 9.84 -30.85 20.23
CA ILE A 430 9.36 -29.51 19.89
C ILE A 430 8.29 -29.63 18.80
N VAL A 431 7.06 -29.17 19.07
CA VAL A 431 6.01 -29.07 18.05
C VAL A 431 5.91 -27.64 17.55
N ARG A 432 6.31 -27.43 16.29
CA ARG A 432 6.22 -26.16 15.55
C ARG A 432 5.05 -26.19 14.56
N SER A 433 4.38 -25.06 14.37
CA SER A 433 3.32 -24.87 13.37
C SER A 433 3.57 -23.64 12.51
N ASN A 434 3.01 -23.62 11.30
CA ASN A 434 2.98 -22.46 10.41
C ASN A 434 1.94 -21.40 10.82
N VAL A 435 1.04 -21.69 11.77
CA VAL A 435 -0.02 -20.77 12.21
C VAL A 435 0.01 -20.61 13.74
N SER A 436 -0.05 -19.37 14.21
CA SER A 436 -0.07 -19.04 15.64
C SER A 436 -1.46 -19.19 16.26
N GLY A 437 -1.52 -19.50 17.56
CA GLY A 437 -2.78 -19.73 18.27
C GLY A 437 -3.51 -20.98 17.74
N ASP A 438 -2.75 -22.05 17.57
CA ASP A 438 -3.20 -23.42 17.35
C ASP A 438 -3.32 -24.16 18.69
N LYS A 439 -3.70 -25.44 18.62
CA LYS A 439 -3.77 -26.36 19.76
C LYS A 439 -3.02 -27.65 19.41
N VAL A 440 -2.03 -27.98 20.23
CA VAL A 440 -1.25 -29.22 20.17
C VAL A 440 -1.81 -30.22 21.17
N THR A 441 -2.00 -31.46 20.70
CA THR A 441 -2.42 -32.63 21.47
C THR A 441 -1.42 -33.75 21.22
N ILE A 442 -0.98 -34.44 22.27
CA ILE A 442 -0.04 -35.57 22.20
C ILE A 442 -0.65 -36.74 22.99
N ASP A 443 -0.81 -37.89 22.35
CA ASP A 443 -1.46 -39.09 22.90
C ASP A 443 -2.85 -38.79 23.51
N GLY A 444 -3.63 -37.95 22.82
CA GLY A 444 -4.94 -37.45 23.28
C GLY A 444 -4.89 -36.38 24.37
N LYS A 445 -3.72 -36.09 24.96
CA LYS A 445 -3.53 -35.08 26.02
C LYS A 445 -3.22 -33.70 25.41
N ALA A 446 -4.00 -32.68 25.79
CA ALA A 446 -3.75 -31.30 25.35
C ALA A 446 -2.48 -30.72 25.98
N MET A 447 -1.61 -30.11 25.16
CA MET A 447 -0.28 -29.62 25.56
C MET A 447 -0.14 -28.08 25.46
N GLY A 448 -1.16 -27.39 24.96
CA GLY A 448 -1.16 -25.94 24.74
C GLY A 448 -1.02 -25.57 23.26
N ALA A 449 -0.55 -24.35 22.97
CA ALA A 449 -0.23 -23.91 21.61
C ALA A 449 1.22 -24.27 21.22
N THR A 450 1.54 -24.21 19.93
CA THR A 450 2.90 -24.39 19.40
C THR A 450 3.93 -23.48 20.08
N GLY A 451 5.17 -23.95 20.25
CA GLY A 451 6.20 -23.14 20.92
C GLY A 451 7.64 -23.62 20.72
N PRO A 452 8.63 -22.85 21.21
CA PRO A 452 10.05 -23.20 21.20
C PRO A 452 10.45 -24.12 22.37
N LYS A 453 9.57 -24.35 23.34
CA LYS A 453 9.85 -25.18 24.52
C LYS A 453 9.55 -26.65 24.17
N PRO A 454 10.52 -27.58 24.27
CA PRO A 454 10.23 -29.00 24.08
C PRO A 454 9.35 -29.54 25.20
N HIS A 455 8.46 -30.46 24.84
CA HIS A 455 7.78 -31.36 25.76
C HIS A 455 8.73 -32.51 26.11
N THR A 456 8.81 -32.87 27.40
CA THR A 456 9.54 -34.06 27.86
C THR A 456 8.60 -35.26 27.85
N LEU A 457 8.97 -36.33 27.17
CA LEU A 457 8.16 -37.53 26.94
C LEU A 457 8.99 -38.80 27.27
N PRO A 458 8.36 -39.96 27.53
CA PRO A 458 9.09 -41.22 27.55
C PRO A 458 9.68 -41.54 26.15
N PRO A 459 10.67 -42.45 26.04
CA PRO A 459 11.03 -43.05 24.77
C PRO A 459 9.93 -44.03 24.31
N GLY A 460 9.59 -44.02 23.02
CA GLY A 460 8.49 -44.82 22.48
C GLY A 460 7.79 -44.15 21.29
N GLU A 461 6.68 -44.74 20.82
CA GLU A 461 5.81 -44.11 19.82
C GLU A 461 4.86 -43.09 20.46
N HIS A 462 4.66 -41.96 19.78
CA HIS A 462 3.75 -40.89 20.18
C HIS A 462 2.90 -40.41 19.00
N GLU A 463 1.62 -40.13 19.25
CA GLU A 463 0.67 -39.60 18.27
C GLU A 463 0.39 -38.13 18.54
N ILE A 464 0.64 -37.27 17.54
CA ILE A 464 0.67 -35.82 17.67
C ILE A 464 -0.35 -35.21 16.71
N ARG A 465 -1.31 -34.48 17.26
CA ARG A 465 -2.35 -33.76 16.51
C ARG A 465 -2.24 -32.26 16.78
N VAL A 466 -2.20 -31.47 15.71
CA VAL A 466 -2.17 -30.00 15.75
C VAL A 466 -3.39 -29.48 15.01
N GLU A 467 -4.21 -28.65 15.65
CA GLU A 467 -5.49 -28.20 15.11
C GLU A 467 -5.77 -26.70 15.37
N LYS A 468 -6.59 -26.09 14.50
CA LYS A 468 -7.01 -24.69 14.59
C LYS A 468 -8.34 -24.51 13.83
N GLU A 469 -9.24 -23.66 14.32
CA GLU A 469 -10.49 -23.32 13.63
C GLU A 469 -10.20 -22.76 12.21
N GLY A 470 -10.88 -23.30 11.20
CA GLY A 470 -10.69 -22.92 9.79
C GLY A 470 -9.47 -23.54 9.11
N PHE A 471 -8.86 -24.56 9.72
CA PHE A 471 -7.73 -25.30 9.16
C PHE A 471 -7.91 -26.82 9.34
N LYS A 472 -7.50 -27.60 8.34
CA LYS A 472 -7.38 -29.05 8.47
C LYS A 472 -6.38 -29.39 9.58
N ALA A 473 -6.75 -30.29 10.47
CA ALA A 473 -5.83 -30.77 11.50
C ALA A 473 -4.65 -31.53 10.88
N PHE A 474 -3.45 -31.29 11.39
CA PHE A 474 -2.25 -32.06 11.07
C PHE A 474 -2.10 -33.19 12.08
N GLU A 475 -1.86 -34.41 11.61
CA GLU A 475 -1.65 -35.60 12.45
C GLU A 475 -0.36 -36.31 12.02
N ALA A 476 0.43 -36.76 13.01
CA ALA A 476 1.67 -37.49 12.78
C ALA A 476 1.95 -38.50 13.90
N LYS A 477 2.61 -39.60 13.56
CA LYS A 477 3.23 -40.54 14.52
C LYS A 477 4.73 -40.43 14.43
N ILE A 478 5.41 -40.45 15.57
CA ILE A 478 6.87 -40.47 15.65
C ILE A 478 7.33 -41.47 16.69
N HIS A 479 8.57 -41.94 16.54
CA HIS A 479 9.25 -42.76 17.54
C HIS A 479 10.37 -41.93 18.18
N LEU A 480 10.28 -41.69 19.49
CA LEU A 480 11.25 -40.92 20.27
C LEU A 480 12.26 -41.83 20.95
N VAL A 481 13.56 -41.56 20.75
CA VAL A 481 14.66 -42.30 21.36
C VAL A 481 15.12 -41.68 22.68
N ALA A 482 15.64 -42.51 23.59
CA ALA A 482 16.19 -42.09 24.88
C ALA A 482 17.29 -41.02 24.73
N GLY A 483 17.04 -39.82 25.26
CA GLY A 483 17.94 -38.66 25.14
C GLY A 483 17.87 -37.91 23.81
N GLY A 484 17.05 -38.32 22.84
CA GLY A 484 16.85 -37.61 21.59
C GLY A 484 16.04 -36.31 21.76
N GLU A 485 16.25 -35.36 20.85
CA GLU A 485 15.39 -34.19 20.67
C GLU A 485 14.88 -34.12 19.23
N GLU A 486 13.56 -34.26 19.06
CA GLU A 486 12.90 -34.20 17.77
C GLU A 486 12.12 -32.89 17.56
N THR A 487 11.93 -32.49 16.30
CA THR A 487 11.14 -31.29 15.96
C THR A 487 10.17 -31.54 14.81
N ILE A 488 8.88 -31.74 15.15
CA ILE A 488 7.82 -31.72 14.16
C ILE A 488 7.55 -30.27 13.70
N ARG A 489 7.40 -30.09 12.39
CA ARG A 489 6.88 -28.87 11.77
C ARG A 489 5.53 -29.19 11.12
N ALA A 490 4.45 -29.04 11.88
CA ALA A 490 3.09 -29.14 11.38
C ALA A 490 2.83 -28.03 10.34
N ARG A 491 2.21 -28.39 9.22
CA ARG A 491 1.73 -27.44 8.22
C ARG A 491 0.21 -27.57 8.14
N LEU A 492 -0.49 -26.65 8.80
CA LEU A 492 -1.93 -26.51 8.72
C LEU A 492 -2.32 -25.84 7.38
N GLU A 493 -3.22 -26.48 6.65
CA GLU A 493 -3.87 -25.94 5.44
C GLU A 493 -5.24 -25.36 5.80
N ARG A 494 -5.69 -24.32 5.09
CA ARG A 494 -7.03 -23.77 5.31
C ARG A 494 -8.11 -24.80 4.95
N GLU A 495 -9.16 -24.86 5.75
CA GLU A 495 -10.34 -25.68 5.48
C GLU A 495 -11.33 -24.84 4.66
N VAL A 496 -11.25 -24.98 3.33
CA VAL A 496 -12.18 -24.34 2.39
C VAL A 496 -13.47 -25.19 2.32
N PRO A 497 -14.66 -24.61 2.56
CA PRO A 497 -15.93 -25.34 2.41
C PRO A 497 -16.11 -25.87 0.99
N SER A 498 -16.74 -27.04 0.83
CA SER A 498 -16.81 -27.69 -0.49
C SER A 498 -17.58 -26.84 -1.53
N HIS A 499 -17.20 -26.97 -2.80
CA HIS A 499 -17.73 -26.13 -3.88
C HIS A 499 -19.26 -26.15 -3.93
N GLY A 500 -19.90 -24.96 -3.97
CA GLY A 500 -21.35 -24.82 -3.97
C GLY A 500 -22.05 -25.13 -2.64
N GLN A 501 -21.31 -25.46 -1.57
CA GLN A 501 -21.90 -25.75 -0.26
C GLN A 501 -22.46 -24.47 0.37
N GLY A 502 -23.72 -24.53 0.80
CA GLY A 502 -24.37 -23.46 1.55
C GLY A 502 -24.10 -23.54 3.05
N PHE A 503 -23.78 -22.39 3.67
CA PHE A 503 -23.58 -22.25 5.11
C PHE A 503 -24.15 -20.93 5.66
N ARG A 504 -24.23 -20.81 6.99
CA ARG A 504 -24.69 -19.60 7.71
C ARG A 504 -23.85 -19.41 8.98
N ASP A 505 -23.18 -18.27 9.11
CA ASP A 505 -22.57 -17.89 10.38
C ASP A 505 -23.63 -17.51 11.43
N ARG A 506 -23.26 -17.58 12.72
CA ARG A 506 -24.08 -17.11 13.85
C ARG A 506 -23.73 -15.67 14.22
N LEU A 507 -24.76 -14.90 14.57
CA LEU A 507 -24.62 -13.59 15.19
C LEU A 507 -24.43 -13.74 16.72
N ARG A 508 -24.06 -12.65 17.40
CA ARG A 508 -23.85 -12.60 18.87
C ARG A 508 -25.09 -12.99 19.70
N ASP A 509 -26.28 -12.84 19.14
CA ASP A 509 -27.57 -13.25 19.74
C ASP A 509 -27.89 -14.75 19.52
N GLY A 510 -26.98 -15.51 18.91
CA GLY A 510 -27.14 -16.92 18.55
C GLY A 510 -27.97 -17.17 17.30
N SER A 511 -28.61 -16.13 16.73
CA SER A 511 -29.40 -16.23 15.50
C SER A 511 -28.50 -16.47 14.28
N LEU A 512 -29.09 -16.97 13.19
CA LEU A 512 -28.38 -17.16 11.93
C LEU A 512 -28.35 -15.88 11.10
N GLY A 513 -27.24 -15.67 10.40
CA GLY A 513 -27.08 -14.66 9.37
C GLY A 513 -27.60 -15.11 7.99
N PRO A 514 -27.31 -14.32 6.94
CA PRO A 514 -27.59 -14.67 5.55
C PRO A 514 -26.96 -16.00 5.14
N GLU A 515 -27.55 -16.65 4.14
CA GLU A 515 -27.01 -17.90 3.57
C GLU A 515 -25.92 -17.58 2.55
N MET A 516 -24.75 -18.15 2.76
CA MET A 516 -23.56 -17.95 1.93
C MET A 516 -23.24 -19.25 1.19
N ILE A 517 -22.85 -19.15 -0.07
CA ILE A 517 -22.42 -20.25 -0.93
C ILE A 517 -20.90 -20.21 -1.06
N SER A 518 -20.23 -21.35 -0.92
CA SER A 518 -18.79 -21.50 -1.20
C SER A 518 -18.50 -21.34 -2.71
N ILE A 519 -17.71 -20.33 -3.07
CA ILE A 519 -17.24 -20.04 -4.43
C ILE A 519 -15.74 -20.40 -4.51
N PRO A 520 -15.29 -21.16 -5.53
CA PRO A 520 -13.93 -21.69 -5.57
C PRO A 520 -12.95 -20.60 -6.02
N ASP A 521 -11.66 -20.82 -5.81
CA ASP A 521 -10.64 -20.07 -6.54
C ASP A 521 -10.62 -20.49 -8.02
N GLY A 522 -10.22 -19.58 -8.90
CA GLY A 522 -10.11 -19.91 -10.32
C GLY A 522 -9.94 -18.70 -11.22
N CYS A 523 -9.83 -18.97 -12.52
CA CYS A 523 -9.68 -17.94 -13.54
C CYS A 523 -10.73 -18.11 -14.64
N PHE A 524 -11.22 -16.98 -15.16
CA PHE A 524 -12.26 -16.93 -16.18
C PHE A 524 -11.99 -15.80 -17.19
N GLN A 525 -12.83 -15.73 -18.23
CA GLN A 525 -12.88 -14.59 -19.13
C GLN A 525 -13.97 -13.62 -18.66
N MET A 526 -13.56 -12.49 -18.10
CA MET A 526 -14.43 -11.39 -17.70
C MET A 526 -14.70 -10.49 -18.91
N GLY A 527 -15.89 -9.89 -18.99
CA GLY A 527 -16.35 -9.13 -20.16
C GLY A 527 -16.90 -10.01 -21.29
N SER A 528 -17.46 -9.38 -22.32
CA SER A 528 -18.15 -10.02 -23.44
C SER A 528 -17.27 -10.09 -24.70
N PRO A 529 -17.39 -11.16 -25.51
CA PRO A 529 -16.71 -11.23 -26.81
C PRO A 529 -17.33 -10.22 -27.80
N ASP A 530 -16.57 -9.79 -28.82
CA ASP A 530 -17.05 -8.81 -29.81
C ASP A 530 -18.30 -9.23 -30.60
N SER A 531 -18.62 -10.52 -30.61
CA SER A 531 -19.82 -11.10 -31.22
C SER A 531 -21.03 -11.20 -30.28
N GLU A 532 -20.92 -10.81 -29.01
CA GLU A 532 -22.07 -10.82 -28.08
C GLU A 532 -23.07 -9.72 -28.44
N LYS A 533 -24.34 -10.11 -28.58
CA LYS A 533 -25.42 -9.20 -28.97
C LYS A 533 -25.73 -8.24 -27.81
N ASP A 534 -25.91 -6.96 -28.16
CA ASP A 534 -26.24 -5.90 -27.20
C ASP A 534 -25.18 -5.70 -26.10
N ARG A 535 -23.90 -5.97 -26.42
CA ARG A 535 -22.75 -5.60 -25.59
C ARG A 535 -22.48 -4.10 -25.61
N ASP A 536 -22.11 -3.54 -24.46
CA ASP A 536 -21.57 -2.18 -24.37
C ASP A 536 -20.06 -2.18 -24.66
N SER A 537 -19.50 -1.04 -25.07
CA SER A 537 -18.14 -0.95 -25.62
C SER A 537 -17.04 -1.17 -24.57
N ASP A 538 -17.32 -0.87 -23.30
CA ASP A 538 -16.42 -1.01 -22.16
C ASP A 538 -16.27 -2.47 -21.66
N GLU A 539 -17.17 -3.38 -22.04
CA GLU A 539 -17.19 -4.80 -21.64
C GLU A 539 -16.05 -5.67 -22.24
N ARG A 540 -14.88 -5.09 -22.50
CA ARG A 540 -13.72 -5.73 -23.15
C ARG A 540 -13.36 -7.08 -22.52
N ARG A 541 -13.44 -8.18 -23.28
CA ARG A 541 -13.05 -9.53 -22.80
C ARG A 541 -11.59 -9.63 -22.38
N HIS A 542 -11.32 -10.16 -21.18
CA HIS A 542 -9.97 -10.44 -20.66
C HIS A 542 -9.94 -11.53 -19.57
N ARG A 543 -8.77 -12.14 -19.34
CA ARG A 543 -8.60 -13.20 -18.34
C ARG A 543 -8.36 -12.61 -16.95
N VAL A 544 -9.23 -12.96 -16.01
CA VAL A 544 -9.15 -12.56 -14.58
C VAL A 544 -9.04 -13.81 -13.72
N CYS A 545 -8.43 -13.70 -12.54
CA CYS A 545 -8.36 -14.77 -11.55
C CYS A 545 -8.80 -14.25 -10.17
N VAL A 546 -9.68 -15.00 -9.51
CA VAL A 546 -10.17 -14.70 -8.16
C VAL A 546 -9.69 -15.78 -7.18
N GLU A 547 -9.47 -15.38 -5.93
CA GLU A 547 -9.20 -16.29 -4.82
C GLU A 547 -10.54 -16.82 -4.27
N GLY A 548 -10.54 -17.96 -3.57
CA GLY A 548 -11.77 -18.57 -3.07
C GLY A 548 -12.45 -17.71 -2.00
N PHE A 549 -13.76 -17.55 -2.10
CA PHE A 549 -14.58 -16.69 -1.24
C PHE A 549 -16.00 -17.26 -1.09
N ALA A 550 -16.81 -16.69 -0.20
CA ALA A 550 -18.22 -17.03 -0.11
C ALA A 550 -19.10 -15.86 -0.57
N LEU A 551 -20.14 -16.15 -1.37
CA LEU A 551 -21.09 -15.14 -1.86
C LEU A 551 -22.51 -15.42 -1.35
N GLY A 552 -23.27 -14.36 -1.07
CA GLY A 552 -24.66 -14.46 -0.64
C GLY A 552 -25.51 -15.21 -1.65
N LYS A 553 -26.21 -16.25 -1.18
CA LYS A 553 -27.11 -17.09 -1.98
C LYS A 553 -28.17 -16.28 -2.72
N THR A 554 -28.63 -15.21 -2.08
CA THR A 554 -29.59 -14.22 -2.57
C THR A 554 -29.01 -12.82 -2.35
N GLU A 555 -29.70 -11.80 -2.87
CA GLU A 555 -29.58 -10.44 -2.37
C GLU A 555 -29.97 -10.37 -0.87
N VAL A 556 -29.50 -9.34 -0.17
CA VAL A 556 -29.88 -9.09 1.23
C VAL A 556 -31.35 -8.70 1.30
N THR A 557 -32.12 -9.41 2.12
CA THR A 557 -33.57 -9.19 2.21
C THR A 557 -33.93 -8.05 3.16
N PHE A 558 -35.13 -7.48 2.99
CA PHE A 558 -35.70 -6.52 3.94
C PHE A 558 -35.72 -7.07 5.38
N ALA A 559 -36.02 -8.35 5.59
CA ALA A 559 -36.02 -8.95 6.93
C ALA A 559 -34.64 -8.93 7.61
N GLU A 560 -33.58 -9.06 6.84
CA GLU A 560 -32.19 -9.04 7.31
C GLU A 560 -31.69 -7.61 7.49
N TYR A 561 -31.95 -6.72 6.53
CA TYR A 561 -31.61 -5.30 6.63
C TYR A 561 -32.39 -4.59 7.76
N ASP A 562 -33.67 -4.94 7.97
CA ASP A 562 -34.47 -4.41 9.06
C ASP A 562 -33.94 -4.86 10.45
N ARG A 563 -33.21 -5.99 10.54
CA ARG A 563 -32.49 -6.39 11.77
C ARG A 563 -31.32 -5.43 12.05
N PHE A 564 -30.51 -5.14 11.03
CA PHE A 564 -29.42 -4.15 11.09
C PHE A 564 -29.92 -2.74 11.43
N ALA A 565 -30.97 -2.27 10.75
CA ALA A 565 -31.54 -0.94 10.96
C ALA A 565 -31.99 -0.75 12.41
N ARG A 566 -32.76 -1.69 12.97
CA ARG A 566 -33.15 -1.67 14.39
C ARG A 566 -31.94 -1.77 15.34
N ALA A 567 -30.96 -2.63 15.03
CA ALA A 567 -29.78 -2.82 15.88
C ALA A 567 -28.78 -1.63 15.86
N THR A 568 -28.94 -0.68 14.93
CA THR A 568 -28.04 0.48 14.75
C THR A 568 -28.77 1.83 14.81
N GLY A 569 -30.09 1.85 15.03
CA GLY A 569 -30.90 3.08 15.04
C GLY A 569 -31.05 3.76 13.67
N ARG A 570 -30.64 3.11 12.56
CA ARG A 570 -30.74 3.67 11.21
C ARG A 570 -32.20 3.61 10.73
N LYS A 571 -32.61 4.62 9.93
CA LYS A 571 -33.92 4.62 9.26
C LYS A 571 -34.04 3.39 8.35
N GLN A 572 -35.17 2.68 8.43
CA GLN A 572 -35.52 1.61 7.50
C GLN A 572 -35.86 2.21 6.11
N PRO A 573 -35.34 1.66 5.00
CA PRO A 573 -35.70 2.11 3.65
C PRO A 573 -37.14 1.73 3.29
N ASP A 574 -37.73 2.47 2.37
CA ASP A 574 -39.09 2.24 1.85
C ASP A 574 -39.15 0.95 1.01
N ASP A 575 -40.29 0.24 1.06
CA ASP A 575 -40.56 -0.95 0.25
C ASP A 575 -41.55 -0.71 -0.91
N GLU A 576 -41.87 0.55 -1.21
CA GLU A 576 -42.76 0.97 -2.31
C GLU A 576 -44.19 0.40 -2.18
N GLY A 577 -44.58 -0.07 -0.98
CA GLY A 577 -45.79 -0.85 -0.76
C GLY A 577 -45.79 -2.22 -1.46
N TRP A 578 -44.63 -2.70 -1.93
CA TRP A 578 -44.51 -4.00 -2.62
C TRP A 578 -44.40 -5.19 -1.65
N GLY A 579 -44.11 -4.93 -0.38
CA GLY A 579 -43.94 -5.89 0.70
C GLY A 579 -42.50 -6.00 1.17
N ARG A 580 -42.30 -6.05 2.49
CA ARG A 580 -41.00 -6.29 3.14
C ARG A 580 -40.69 -7.80 3.22
N GLY A 581 -39.99 -8.23 4.27
CA GLY A 581 -39.73 -9.65 4.53
C GLY A 581 -38.67 -10.22 3.61
N LYS A 582 -39.01 -11.27 2.84
CA LYS A 582 -38.07 -12.00 1.96
C LYS A 582 -37.73 -11.27 0.64
N ARG A 583 -38.31 -10.11 0.37
CA ARG A 583 -37.96 -9.30 -0.82
C ARG A 583 -36.57 -8.66 -0.64
N PRO A 584 -35.77 -8.49 -1.71
CA PRO A 584 -34.48 -7.80 -1.61
C PRO A 584 -34.70 -6.38 -1.08
N VAL A 585 -33.79 -5.89 -0.25
CA VAL A 585 -33.83 -4.49 0.19
C VAL A 585 -33.53 -3.57 -1.00
N ILE A 586 -34.39 -2.59 -1.21
CA ILE A 586 -34.27 -1.55 -2.25
C ILE A 586 -34.14 -0.17 -1.59
N ASN A 587 -33.95 0.88 -2.38
CA ASN A 587 -33.77 2.26 -1.89
C ASN A 587 -32.57 2.40 -0.92
N VAL A 588 -31.52 1.60 -1.15
CA VAL A 588 -30.27 1.63 -0.37
C VAL A 588 -29.10 2.19 -1.18
N ARG A 589 -28.39 3.14 -0.57
CA ARG A 589 -27.14 3.71 -1.11
C ARG A 589 -25.98 2.74 -0.90
N TRP A 590 -24.90 2.91 -1.65
CA TRP A 590 -23.68 2.12 -1.46
C TRP A 590 -23.14 2.21 -0.02
N LYS A 591 -23.11 3.41 0.56
CA LYS A 591 -22.69 3.68 1.96
C LYS A 591 -23.63 3.08 3.02
N ASP A 592 -24.83 2.65 2.65
CA ASP A 592 -25.75 1.90 3.53
C ASP A 592 -25.54 0.38 3.39
N ALA A 593 -25.24 -0.10 2.18
CA ALA A 593 -24.88 -1.49 1.90
C ALA A 593 -23.53 -1.90 2.55
N THR A 594 -22.50 -1.06 2.49
CA THR A 594 -21.22 -1.33 3.18
C THR A 594 -21.39 -1.36 4.70
N ALA A 595 -22.16 -0.41 5.26
CA ALA A 595 -22.42 -0.35 6.70
C ALA A 595 -23.17 -1.59 7.24
N TYR A 596 -24.04 -2.21 6.42
CA TYR A 596 -24.65 -3.49 6.74
C TYR A 596 -23.62 -4.62 6.82
N ALA A 597 -22.71 -4.71 5.85
CA ALA A 597 -21.64 -5.72 5.82
C ALA A 597 -20.66 -5.57 6.99
N GLU A 598 -20.31 -4.33 7.35
CA GLU A 598 -19.47 -4.00 8.50
C GLU A 598 -20.13 -4.40 9.82
N TRP A 599 -21.42 -4.11 9.99
CA TRP A 599 -22.18 -4.56 11.16
C TRP A 599 -22.24 -6.08 11.24
N LEU A 600 -22.51 -6.78 10.14
CA LEU A 600 -22.56 -8.24 10.12
C LEU A 600 -21.18 -8.87 10.43
N SER A 601 -20.09 -8.25 9.95
CA SER A 601 -18.72 -8.62 10.35
C SER A 601 -18.54 -8.51 11.87
N GLY A 602 -18.98 -7.39 12.45
CA GLY A 602 -19.00 -7.18 13.90
C GLY A 602 -19.86 -8.19 14.66
N GLN A 603 -20.97 -8.66 14.09
CA GLN A 603 -21.84 -9.66 14.71
C GLN A 603 -21.32 -11.10 14.65
N THR A 604 -20.55 -11.44 13.61
CA THR A 604 -20.11 -12.83 13.34
C THR A 604 -18.64 -13.09 13.65
N GLY A 605 -17.81 -12.04 13.72
CA GLY A 605 -16.35 -12.18 13.81
C GLY A 605 -15.68 -12.66 12.52
N LYS A 606 -16.40 -12.68 11.40
CA LYS A 606 -15.92 -13.05 10.06
C LYS A 606 -15.90 -11.81 9.16
N GLN A 607 -15.08 -11.80 8.11
CA GLN A 607 -14.98 -10.64 7.22
C GLN A 607 -16.10 -10.66 6.17
N TYR A 608 -17.09 -9.77 6.31
CA TYR A 608 -18.18 -9.55 5.35
C TYR A 608 -18.01 -8.20 4.66
N ARG A 609 -18.26 -8.19 3.35
CA ARG A 609 -18.09 -7.04 2.45
C ARG A 609 -19.09 -7.11 1.29
N LEU A 610 -19.04 -6.15 0.38
CA LEU A 610 -19.62 -6.31 -0.95
C LEU A 610 -18.61 -7.10 -1.84
N PRO A 611 -19.07 -7.82 -2.87
CA PRO A 611 -18.16 -8.42 -3.85
C PRO A 611 -17.42 -7.34 -4.63
N THR A 612 -16.24 -7.66 -5.15
CA THR A 612 -15.65 -6.92 -6.28
C THR A 612 -16.46 -7.18 -7.55
N GLU A 613 -16.26 -6.35 -8.57
CA GLU A 613 -16.89 -6.55 -9.87
C GLU A 613 -16.41 -7.86 -10.53
N ALA A 614 -15.12 -8.19 -10.40
CA ALA A 614 -14.55 -9.46 -10.83
C ALA A 614 -15.19 -10.70 -10.16
N GLU A 615 -15.32 -10.68 -8.83
CA GLU A 615 -15.96 -11.75 -8.06
C GLU A 615 -17.43 -11.94 -8.44
N TRP A 616 -18.15 -10.83 -8.62
CA TRP A 616 -19.56 -10.86 -9.01
C TRP A 616 -19.73 -11.53 -10.38
N GLU A 617 -18.96 -11.13 -11.39
CA GLU A 617 -19.09 -11.70 -12.74
C GLU A 617 -18.67 -13.18 -12.79
N TYR A 618 -17.61 -13.55 -12.05
CA TYR A 618 -17.20 -14.96 -11.92
C TYR A 618 -18.33 -15.82 -11.36
N ALA A 619 -18.94 -15.38 -10.26
CA ALA A 619 -20.03 -16.06 -9.59
C ALA A 619 -21.33 -16.08 -10.40
N ALA A 620 -21.62 -15.01 -11.15
CA ALA A 620 -22.78 -14.96 -12.06
C ALA A 620 -22.66 -15.98 -13.20
N ARG A 621 -21.49 -16.04 -13.84
CA ARG A 621 -21.20 -17.01 -14.92
C ARG A 621 -21.25 -18.46 -14.45
N ALA A 622 -20.80 -18.74 -13.22
CA ALA A 622 -20.77 -20.09 -12.65
C ALA A 622 -20.13 -21.16 -13.57
N GLY A 623 -19.10 -20.76 -14.31
CA GLY A 623 -18.38 -21.60 -15.28
C GLY A 623 -18.84 -21.48 -16.74
N THR A 624 -19.87 -20.70 -17.08
CA THR A 624 -20.28 -20.48 -18.48
C THR A 624 -19.53 -19.31 -19.14
N GLU A 625 -19.26 -19.42 -20.43
CA GLU A 625 -18.78 -18.30 -21.26
C GLU A 625 -19.92 -17.51 -21.93
N THR A 626 -21.17 -17.92 -21.72
CA THR A 626 -22.36 -17.39 -22.40
C THR A 626 -22.91 -16.10 -21.76
N PRO A 627 -23.79 -15.37 -22.47
CA PRO A 627 -24.39 -14.13 -21.95
C PRO A 627 -25.12 -14.32 -20.62
N PHE A 628 -25.67 -15.50 -20.35
CA PHE A 628 -26.27 -15.86 -19.05
C PHE A 628 -25.72 -17.19 -18.54
N SER A 629 -25.86 -17.45 -17.23
CA SER A 629 -25.63 -18.79 -16.65
C SER A 629 -26.60 -19.86 -17.18
N THR A 630 -27.74 -19.44 -17.74
CA THR A 630 -28.72 -20.28 -18.43
C THR A 630 -28.40 -20.53 -19.91
N GLY A 631 -27.23 -20.10 -20.39
CA GLY A 631 -26.80 -20.23 -21.78
C GLY A 631 -26.99 -18.95 -22.59
N SER A 632 -27.35 -19.09 -23.86
CA SER A 632 -27.62 -17.97 -24.78
C SER A 632 -29.01 -17.31 -24.61
N CYS A 633 -29.88 -17.90 -23.79
CA CYS A 633 -31.24 -17.43 -23.54
C CYS A 633 -31.52 -17.21 -22.05
N ILE A 634 -32.48 -16.34 -21.75
CA ILE A 634 -33.07 -16.21 -20.41
C ILE A 634 -34.58 -15.93 -20.47
N SER A 635 -35.37 -16.75 -19.78
CA SER A 635 -36.84 -16.65 -19.76
C SER A 635 -37.36 -15.92 -18.52
N THR A 636 -38.60 -15.43 -18.56
CA THR A 636 -39.24 -14.77 -17.41
C THR A 636 -39.61 -15.75 -16.28
N SER A 637 -39.42 -17.06 -16.47
CA SER A 637 -39.46 -18.09 -15.42
C SER A 637 -38.09 -18.39 -14.80
N GLN A 638 -36.99 -17.92 -15.40
CA GLN A 638 -35.62 -18.03 -14.86
C GLN A 638 -35.18 -16.75 -14.15
N ALA A 639 -35.61 -15.59 -14.66
CA ALA A 639 -35.23 -14.27 -14.13
C ALA A 639 -36.44 -13.34 -13.92
N ASN A 640 -36.24 -12.30 -13.11
CA ASN A 640 -37.22 -11.23 -12.90
C ASN A 640 -36.79 -9.95 -13.63
N TYR A 641 -37.44 -9.65 -14.76
CA TYR A 641 -37.11 -8.52 -15.63
C TYR A 641 -38.34 -8.04 -16.41
N ASN A 642 -38.14 -7.05 -17.29
CA ASN A 642 -39.15 -6.59 -18.24
C ASN A 642 -39.25 -7.53 -19.43
N GLY A 643 -40.12 -8.53 -19.29
CA GLY A 643 -40.39 -9.57 -20.28
C GLY A 643 -40.97 -9.11 -21.63
N ASN A 644 -41.07 -7.82 -21.92
CA ASN A 644 -41.63 -7.31 -23.17
C ASN A 644 -40.64 -7.37 -24.36
N ALA A 645 -39.55 -8.14 -24.24
CA ALA A 645 -38.60 -8.45 -25.30
C ALA A 645 -37.94 -9.81 -25.04
N ASP A 646 -37.61 -10.53 -26.11
CA ASP A 646 -36.68 -11.66 -26.10
C ASP A 646 -35.24 -11.15 -26.28
N TYR A 647 -34.24 -11.91 -25.82
CA TYR A 647 -32.84 -11.58 -26.04
C TYR A 647 -32.34 -12.19 -27.35
N ALA A 648 -31.74 -11.36 -28.22
CA ALA A 648 -31.17 -11.77 -29.51
C ALA A 648 -32.10 -12.60 -30.43
N ASN A 649 -33.42 -12.56 -30.21
CA ASN A 649 -34.43 -13.44 -30.82
C ASN A 649 -34.12 -14.95 -30.64
N CYS A 650 -33.56 -15.33 -29.49
CA CYS A 650 -33.11 -16.70 -29.23
C CYS A 650 -34.27 -17.71 -28.99
N GLY A 651 -35.51 -17.24 -28.87
CA GLY A 651 -36.71 -18.06 -28.70
C GLY A 651 -37.13 -18.29 -27.24
N ALA A 652 -36.72 -17.42 -26.31
CA ALA A 652 -37.07 -17.61 -24.90
C ALA A 652 -38.57 -17.35 -24.63
N LYS A 653 -39.13 -18.06 -23.63
CA LYS A 653 -40.49 -17.79 -23.15
C LYS A 653 -40.51 -16.51 -22.30
N THR A 654 -40.97 -15.42 -22.91
CA THR A 654 -41.05 -14.08 -22.30
C THR A 654 -42.52 -13.65 -22.12
N GLY A 655 -42.81 -12.35 -22.07
CA GLY A 655 -44.17 -11.79 -21.94
C GLY A 655 -44.61 -11.46 -20.49
N VAL A 656 -43.86 -11.86 -19.46
CA VAL A 656 -44.17 -11.52 -18.06
C VAL A 656 -43.28 -10.36 -17.58
N TYR A 657 -43.87 -9.19 -17.35
CA TYR A 657 -43.23 -8.05 -16.70
C TYR A 657 -43.89 -7.78 -15.34
N ARG A 658 -43.21 -8.15 -14.24
CA ARG A 658 -43.80 -8.13 -12.89
C ARG A 658 -43.93 -6.72 -12.27
N ARG A 659 -43.25 -5.72 -12.84
CA ARG A 659 -43.25 -4.30 -12.41
C ARG A 659 -42.86 -4.04 -10.94
N LYS A 660 -42.22 -5.02 -10.30
CA LYS A 660 -41.62 -4.97 -8.96
C LYS A 660 -40.67 -6.16 -8.77
N THR A 661 -39.92 -6.14 -7.68
CA THR A 661 -39.08 -7.28 -7.25
C THR A 661 -39.91 -8.54 -6.97
N VAL A 662 -39.26 -9.69 -6.85
CA VAL A 662 -39.79 -10.92 -6.24
C VAL A 662 -39.14 -11.15 -4.86
N PRO A 663 -39.73 -11.97 -3.97
CA PRO A 663 -39.00 -12.58 -2.87
C PRO A 663 -37.72 -13.23 -3.38
N ALA A 664 -36.60 -13.02 -2.71
CA ALA A 664 -35.33 -13.60 -3.09
C ALA A 664 -35.27 -15.10 -2.76
N GLY A 665 -34.60 -15.87 -3.61
CA GLY A 665 -34.63 -17.33 -3.62
C GLY A 665 -35.93 -17.93 -4.18
N LEU A 666 -36.68 -17.19 -5.01
CA LEU A 666 -37.94 -17.67 -5.61
C LEU A 666 -37.72 -18.35 -6.97
N LEU A 667 -36.81 -17.81 -7.78
CA LEU A 667 -36.50 -18.29 -9.12
C LEU A 667 -35.36 -19.32 -9.09
N PRO A 668 -35.16 -20.10 -10.18
CA PRO A 668 -34.07 -21.07 -10.27
C PRO A 668 -32.70 -20.44 -10.02
N ALA A 669 -31.85 -21.15 -9.28
CA ALA A 669 -30.46 -20.77 -9.09
C ALA A 669 -29.62 -21.02 -10.35
N ASN A 670 -28.48 -20.35 -10.43
CA ASN A 670 -27.41 -20.69 -11.38
C ASN A 670 -26.70 -22.01 -10.99
N PRO A 671 -25.80 -22.56 -11.82
CA PRO A 671 -25.11 -23.83 -11.55
C PRO A 671 -24.33 -23.94 -10.23
N TRP A 672 -24.06 -22.83 -9.52
CA TRP A 672 -23.40 -22.84 -8.21
C TRP A 672 -24.37 -22.60 -7.03
N GLY A 673 -25.68 -22.49 -7.27
CA GLY A 673 -26.68 -22.32 -6.22
C GLY A 673 -27.02 -20.87 -5.85
N LEU A 674 -26.56 -19.90 -6.64
CA LEU A 674 -26.88 -18.47 -6.47
C LEU A 674 -28.19 -18.13 -7.18
N HIS A 675 -29.15 -17.56 -6.46
CA HIS A 675 -30.44 -17.14 -7.00
C HIS A 675 -30.47 -15.65 -7.39
N GLU A 676 -31.37 -15.31 -8.31
CA GLU A 676 -31.66 -13.96 -8.83
C GLU A 676 -30.46 -13.16 -9.38
N ILE A 677 -29.28 -13.78 -9.57
CA ILE A 677 -28.06 -13.14 -10.10
C ILE A 677 -28.23 -12.55 -11.53
N HIS A 678 -29.32 -12.90 -12.21
CA HIS A 678 -29.80 -12.22 -13.40
C HIS A 678 -31.17 -11.58 -13.11
N GLY A 679 -31.20 -10.25 -13.02
CA GLY A 679 -32.40 -9.44 -12.82
C GLY A 679 -32.72 -9.16 -11.35
N ASN A 680 -34.01 -9.04 -11.06
CA ASN A 680 -34.58 -8.62 -9.78
C ASN A 680 -34.16 -7.22 -9.30
N VAL A 681 -32.91 -7.00 -8.88
CA VAL A 681 -32.34 -5.68 -8.54
C VAL A 681 -30.89 -5.57 -9.02
N TRP A 682 -30.46 -4.36 -9.37
CA TRP A 682 -29.03 -4.08 -9.57
C TRP A 682 -28.31 -4.25 -8.25
N GLU A 683 -27.15 -4.89 -8.26
CA GLU A 683 -26.38 -5.16 -7.05
C GLU A 683 -25.15 -4.26 -6.95
N TRP A 684 -24.99 -3.57 -5.81
CA TRP A 684 -23.77 -2.83 -5.49
C TRP A 684 -22.54 -3.77 -5.36
N THR A 685 -21.51 -3.53 -6.16
CA THR A 685 -20.15 -4.04 -5.92
C THR A 685 -19.34 -3.01 -5.10
N CYS A 686 -18.15 -3.37 -4.62
CA CYS A 686 -17.21 -2.40 -4.03
C CYS A 686 -16.14 -1.85 -5.00
N SER A 687 -16.25 -2.13 -6.30
CA SER A 687 -15.37 -1.59 -7.34
C SER A 687 -15.82 -0.19 -7.79
N LEU A 688 -14.86 0.69 -8.08
CA LEU A 688 -15.10 1.85 -8.95
C LEU A 688 -15.48 1.35 -10.35
N TYR A 689 -16.48 1.99 -10.96
CA TYR A 689 -16.73 1.81 -12.39
C TYR A 689 -15.62 2.49 -13.18
N LYS A 690 -14.72 1.68 -13.74
CA LYS A 690 -13.72 2.09 -14.74
C LYS A 690 -14.20 1.65 -16.12
N GLY A 691 -14.15 2.53 -17.13
CA GLY A 691 -14.45 2.16 -18.52
C GLY A 691 -13.44 1.13 -19.04
N ASN A 692 -12.15 1.45 -18.93
CA ASN A 692 -11.08 0.47 -19.10
C ASN A 692 -10.87 -0.31 -17.78
N TYR A 693 -11.70 -1.33 -17.53
CA TYR A 693 -11.46 -2.29 -16.44
C TYR A 693 -10.61 -3.47 -16.90
N ASP A 694 -9.89 -4.06 -15.96
CA ASP A 694 -8.94 -5.16 -16.16
C ASP A 694 -9.07 -6.31 -15.12
N GLY A 695 -10.05 -6.21 -14.21
CA GLY A 695 -10.29 -7.18 -13.15
C GLY A 695 -9.13 -7.32 -12.16
N SER A 696 -8.24 -6.33 -12.09
CA SER A 696 -7.08 -6.33 -11.20
C SER A 696 -7.44 -6.04 -9.73
N GLU A 697 -8.68 -5.64 -9.45
CA GLU A 697 -9.07 -5.23 -8.10
C GLU A 697 -9.23 -6.42 -7.14
N LYS A 698 -8.26 -6.53 -6.22
CA LYS A 698 -8.28 -7.55 -5.14
C LYS A 698 -9.00 -7.09 -3.88
N HIS A 699 -9.27 -5.79 -3.75
CA HIS A 699 -9.79 -5.16 -2.53
C HIS A 699 -10.84 -4.11 -2.87
N CYS A 700 -11.77 -3.90 -1.95
CA CYS A 700 -12.81 -2.88 -2.05
C CYS A 700 -12.24 -1.46 -2.05
N THR A 701 -12.88 -0.55 -2.79
CA THR A 701 -12.47 0.86 -2.83
C THR A 701 -12.75 1.57 -1.48
N SER A 702 -11.97 2.60 -1.17
CA SER A 702 -12.12 3.41 0.05
C SER A 702 -13.53 3.97 0.23
N LYS A 703 -14.02 3.99 1.47
CA LYS A 703 -15.36 4.47 1.82
C LYS A 703 -15.54 6.00 1.68
N GLY A 704 -14.44 6.74 1.72
CA GLY A 704 -14.42 8.20 1.58
C GLY A 704 -14.39 8.68 0.13
N ASP A 705 -14.22 7.78 -0.83
CA ASP A 705 -14.30 8.08 -2.26
C ASP A 705 -15.78 8.11 -2.71
N ASP A 706 -16.16 9.19 -3.38
CA ASP A 706 -17.51 9.44 -3.91
C ASP A 706 -17.66 9.13 -5.41
N GLY A 707 -16.62 8.55 -6.03
CA GLY A 707 -16.63 8.08 -7.41
C GLY A 707 -17.66 6.98 -7.67
N GLY A 708 -18.23 7.01 -8.88
CA GLY A 708 -19.28 6.08 -9.31
C GLY A 708 -18.87 4.61 -9.20
N ARG A 709 -19.71 3.81 -8.53
CA ARG A 709 -19.47 2.39 -8.28
C ARG A 709 -20.03 1.54 -9.42
N ALA A 710 -19.42 0.39 -9.66
CA ALA A 710 -19.96 -0.58 -10.59
C ALA A 710 -21.15 -1.32 -9.94
N VAL A 711 -22.26 -1.40 -10.67
CA VAL A 711 -23.40 -2.27 -10.34
C VAL A 711 -23.57 -3.36 -11.39
N ARG A 712 -24.08 -4.52 -10.97
CA ARG A 712 -24.21 -5.74 -11.79
C ARG A 712 -25.60 -6.40 -11.68
N GLY A 713 -25.96 -7.20 -12.68
CA GLY A 713 -27.14 -8.08 -12.69
C GLY A 713 -28.38 -7.59 -13.43
N GLY A 714 -28.52 -6.31 -13.76
CA GLY A 714 -29.77 -5.75 -14.28
C GLY A 714 -30.83 -5.60 -13.19
N SER A 715 -32.12 -5.53 -13.51
CA SER A 715 -33.19 -5.54 -12.48
C SER A 715 -34.57 -5.89 -13.05
N TRP A 716 -35.58 -5.94 -12.17
CA TRP A 716 -37.00 -6.13 -12.52
C TRP A 716 -37.51 -5.18 -13.62
N TYR A 717 -36.90 -4.01 -13.78
CA TYR A 717 -37.30 -2.94 -14.70
C TYR A 717 -36.72 -3.07 -16.12
N PHE A 718 -35.54 -3.66 -16.27
CA PHE A 718 -34.80 -3.63 -17.54
C PHE A 718 -35.12 -4.81 -18.47
N LYS A 719 -34.83 -4.62 -19.76
CA LYS A 719 -34.94 -5.65 -20.81
C LYS A 719 -33.76 -6.64 -20.74
N PRO A 720 -33.85 -7.87 -21.27
CA PRO A 720 -32.94 -8.96 -20.91
C PRO A 720 -31.47 -8.78 -21.33
N TRP A 721 -31.14 -7.85 -22.23
CA TRP A 721 -29.74 -7.53 -22.52
C TRP A 721 -29.00 -6.83 -21.38
N TRP A 722 -29.72 -6.19 -20.44
CA TRP A 722 -29.14 -5.65 -19.19
C TRP A 722 -28.94 -6.71 -18.11
N LEU A 723 -29.35 -7.96 -18.36
CA LEU A 723 -29.19 -9.09 -17.43
C LEU A 723 -27.96 -9.95 -17.75
N ARG A 724 -27.21 -9.63 -18.82
CA ARG A 724 -26.04 -10.41 -19.25
C ARG A 724 -24.96 -10.39 -18.16
N SER A 725 -24.25 -11.51 -17.99
CA SER A 725 -23.17 -11.65 -17.01
C SER A 725 -22.13 -10.53 -17.14
N ALA A 726 -21.74 -10.18 -18.37
CA ALA A 726 -20.77 -9.12 -18.67
C ALA A 726 -21.31 -7.69 -18.48
N ASN A 727 -22.63 -7.49 -18.42
CA ASN A 727 -23.20 -6.16 -18.42
C ASN A 727 -23.08 -5.47 -17.06
N ARG A 728 -22.86 -4.17 -17.13
CA ARG A 728 -22.36 -3.33 -16.03
C ARG A 728 -22.88 -1.92 -16.17
N SER A 729 -23.02 -1.21 -15.05
CA SER A 729 -23.43 0.19 -15.07
C SER A 729 -22.76 0.97 -13.93
N ARG A 730 -22.76 2.31 -14.06
CA ARG A 730 -22.19 3.26 -13.10
C ARG A 730 -23.29 3.99 -12.36
N ILE A 731 -23.29 3.90 -11.03
CA ILE A 731 -24.21 4.65 -10.16
C ILE A 731 -23.39 5.30 -9.04
N PHE A 732 -23.71 6.53 -8.62
CA PHE A 732 -22.92 7.24 -7.61
C PHE A 732 -23.26 6.73 -6.20
N PRO A 733 -22.28 6.64 -5.28
CA PRO A 733 -22.45 5.97 -3.99
C PRO A 733 -23.43 6.67 -3.02
N ASN A 734 -23.92 7.86 -3.38
CA ASN A 734 -24.96 8.61 -2.66
C ASN A 734 -26.37 8.42 -3.23
N ASP A 735 -26.51 7.80 -4.41
CA ASP A 735 -27.80 7.52 -5.07
C ASP A 735 -28.52 6.33 -4.42
N ALA A 736 -29.86 6.35 -4.42
CA ALA A 736 -30.70 5.23 -4.04
C ALA A 736 -31.89 5.13 -5.02
N ASN A 737 -32.24 3.92 -5.45
CA ASN A 737 -33.36 3.69 -6.36
C ASN A 737 -34.12 2.40 -6.02
N VAL A 738 -35.38 2.35 -6.46
CA VAL A 738 -36.36 1.26 -6.28
C VAL A 738 -36.00 -0.07 -6.98
N ASN A 739 -34.84 -0.09 -7.66
CA ASN A 739 -34.34 -1.20 -8.45
C ASN A 739 -32.86 -1.50 -8.18
N ILE A 740 -32.29 -0.97 -7.08
CA ILE A 740 -30.93 -1.26 -6.61
C ILE A 740 -31.00 -1.86 -5.21
N GLY A 741 -30.32 -2.98 -5.02
CA GLY A 741 -30.03 -3.63 -3.74
C GLY A 741 -28.57 -4.06 -3.70
N PHE A 742 -28.27 -5.16 -3.00
CA PHE A 742 -26.92 -5.75 -2.94
C PHE A 742 -26.96 -7.18 -2.42
N ARG A 743 -25.91 -7.96 -2.72
CA ARG A 743 -25.57 -9.18 -1.97
C ARG A 743 -24.20 -9.03 -1.30
N LEU A 744 -23.91 -9.92 -0.36
CA LEU A 744 -22.66 -9.94 0.38
C LEU A 744 -21.62 -10.85 -0.28
N ALA A 745 -20.36 -10.49 -0.15
CA ALA A 745 -19.23 -11.41 -0.18
C ALA A 745 -18.66 -11.57 1.24
N ARG A 746 -17.94 -12.66 1.47
CA ARG A 746 -17.27 -12.98 2.74
C ARG A 746 -16.00 -13.75 2.44
N ASP A 747 -14.89 -13.33 3.02
CA ASP A 747 -13.63 -14.05 2.88
C ASP A 747 -13.69 -15.37 3.68
N PHE A 748 -12.97 -16.40 3.24
CA PHE A 748 -12.75 -17.61 4.05
C PHE A 748 -11.80 -17.32 5.22
#